data_AF-A0A139BV48-F1
#
_entry.id   AF-A0A139BV48-F1
#
_cell.length_a   1.000
_cell.length_b   1.000
_cell.length_c   1.000
_cell.angle_alpha   90.00
_cell.angle_beta   90.00
_cell.angle_gamma   90.00
#
_symmetry.space_group_name_H-M   'P 1'
#
loop_
_entity.id
_entity.type
_entity.pdbx_description
1 polymer ?
#
loop_
_entity_poly.entity_id
_entity_poly.type
_entity_poly.pdbx_seq_one_letter_code
_entity_poly.pdbx_strand_id
1 'polypeptide(L)'
;AIKAHSYWRMKGLTVELVILNEDASVYRQTLHDMITSLISSGIEAPMLDKPGGIFVRRLEQIPGDDLVLLQSAARIVLDDEKGTLAEQVEHRGVLEPVVPVLKASRSGSAGLPAPLAQRDLIFQNGLGGFTRDGHEYVITLQPGQMTPAPWVNVLANPYFGTVISESGAAYSWVENAHEFRLTPWNNDPVEDTTGEAIYIRDEQTGHFWSPTPSPARGRTPYVIRHGFGYSVFEHSENGIASELWVYVAMDAPVKLSVLKLRNVSGHPRRLSVTGYCEWVLGDSRHKNLLHVQTEVDLKTGALLARNPYNTDYSGRIVFMDVNDATRTLTGDRKEFIGRNGNLSQPAAMKRTRLSGKAGAGLDPCGAMQVAFDLADGHERETSFRLGVGRNPTEVQNLIRRFRLVDASRVALEGVWDYWNRTLGAVNIDTPDPAVNVMANGWLLYQTLSCRLWGRTGFYQSGGAYGFRDQLQDVLALVHAEPALTREHLLRAATHQFREGDVQHWWHPPAGRGVRTHFSDDYLWLPFVTCRYVKCVADTGVLDEAIPFLDGRPLKPDEEACYDLPNRSEEVATLYQHCVRAIERGLIFGEHGLPLMGCGDWNDGMNLVGIKGRGESVWLAFFLYDVLTQFAGLARTRKDIPFADRCVTQARQLQQNIEQHAWDGAWYLRAWFDNGEPLGSSTNQECQIDSLPQSWSVISGAGDMSRSRQAMQSVDQRLVRREAGLIQLFDPPFDKSALDPGYIKGYIPGVRENGGQYTHGAIWTVMAFALMGENDRAWELFSLLNPIHHGATPEQIAVYKVEPYVVAADVYAVAPHTGRGGWTWYTGSAGWMYRLLIETLLGVNLEGDRLRLTPRMPKSWNSYKIHYRYRQTVYHITISRLDADAGDADQLLLDGKKLAEKTVPLVDDRHEHSVELKVR
;
A
#
# COMPACT_ATOMS: atom_id res chain seq x y z
N ALA A 1 40.63 -12.44 -19.23
CA ALA A 1 39.67 -11.99 -18.20
C ALA A 1 39.91 -10.55 -17.74
N ILE A 2 41.08 -10.21 -17.16
CA ILE A 2 41.37 -8.86 -16.58
C ILE A 2 41.05 -7.70 -17.55
N LYS A 3 41.52 -7.76 -18.80
CA LYS A 3 41.23 -6.72 -19.81
C LYS A 3 39.73 -6.55 -20.11
N ALA A 4 38.96 -7.64 -20.06
CA ALA A 4 37.51 -7.61 -20.29
C ALA A 4 36.78 -6.99 -19.11
N HIS A 5 37.20 -7.31 -17.88
CA HIS A 5 36.73 -6.66 -16.65
C HIS A 5 36.93 -5.14 -16.72
N SER A 6 38.13 -4.68 -17.10
CA SER A 6 38.39 -3.25 -17.33
C SER A 6 37.50 -2.62 -18.40
N TYR A 7 37.29 -3.32 -19.50
CA TYR A 7 36.41 -2.85 -20.58
C TYR A 7 34.96 -2.69 -20.12
N TRP A 8 34.40 -3.69 -19.43
CA TRP A 8 33.03 -3.64 -18.90
C TRP A 8 32.85 -2.50 -17.92
N ARG A 9 33.83 -2.31 -17.04
CA ARG A 9 33.81 -1.22 -16.07
C ARG A 9 33.89 0.16 -16.71
N MET A 10 34.74 0.32 -17.74
CA MET A 10 34.75 1.53 -18.56
C MET A 10 33.41 1.80 -19.26
N LYS A 11 32.56 0.78 -19.43
CA LYS A 11 31.19 0.89 -19.97
C LYS A 11 30.10 1.00 -18.90
N GLY A 12 30.48 1.14 -17.62
CA GLY A 12 29.54 1.26 -16.50
C GLY A 12 28.95 -0.07 -16.01
N LEU A 13 29.47 -1.21 -16.46
CA LEU A 13 29.05 -2.53 -16.00
C LEU A 13 29.88 -2.94 -14.78
N THR A 14 29.21 -3.21 -13.66
CA THR A 14 29.85 -3.75 -12.46
C THR A 14 29.91 -5.26 -12.57
N VAL A 15 31.13 -5.83 -12.56
CA VAL A 15 31.37 -7.27 -12.71
C VAL A 15 32.42 -7.68 -11.70
N GLU A 16 32.17 -8.76 -10.97
CA GLU A 16 33.18 -9.36 -10.10
C GLU A 16 33.95 -10.43 -10.88
N LEU A 17 35.28 -10.30 -10.89
CA LEU A 17 36.17 -11.29 -11.50
C LEU A 17 36.86 -12.07 -10.40
N VAL A 18 36.47 -13.33 -10.22
CA VAL A 18 37.17 -14.27 -9.32
C VAL A 18 38.18 -15.08 -10.14
N ILE A 19 39.45 -15.01 -9.75
CA ILE A 19 40.53 -15.82 -10.32
C ILE A 19 40.90 -16.87 -9.28
N LEU A 20 40.62 -18.13 -9.62
CA LEU A 20 41.00 -19.29 -8.82
C LEU A 20 42.34 -19.80 -9.32
N ASN A 21 43.36 -19.73 -8.47
CA ASN A 21 44.68 -20.28 -8.77
C ASN A 21 44.75 -21.73 -8.31
N GLU A 22 44.88 -22.66 -9.26
CA GLU A 22 44.96 -24.10 -9.02
C GLU A 22 46.40 -24.62 -8.80
N ASP A 23 47.40 -23.74 -8.90
CA ASP A 23 48.80 -24.11 -8.72
C ASP A 23 49.08 -24.64 -7.29
N ALA A 24 49.36 -25.94 -7.19
CA ALA A 24 49.66 -26.66 -5.94
C ALA A 24 51.13 -26.51 -5.47
N SER A 25 51.95 -25.70 -6.17
CA SER A 25 53.36 -25.48 -5.84
C SER A 25 53.54 -24.66 -4.55
N VAL A 26 53.74 -25.35 -3.42
CA VAL A 26 54.01 -24.73 -2.10
C VAL A 26 55.35 -23.97 -2.06
N TYR A 27 56.30 -24.29 -2.96
CA TYR A 27 57.69 -23.79 -2.87
C TYR A 27 57.99 -22.57 -3.76
N ARG A 28 57.12 -22.23 -4.73
CA ARG A 28 57.27 -21.03 -5.58
C ARG A 28 55.89 -20.48 -5.93
N GLN A 29 55.55 -19.32 -5.39
CA GLN A 29 54.28 -18.59 -5.62
C GLN A 29 54.25 -17.84 -6.97
N THR A 30 55.03 -18.30 -7.96
CA THR A 30 55.35 -17.52 -9.16
C THR A 30 54.11 -17.13 -9.96
N LEU A 31 53.14 -18.04 -10.12
CA LEU A 31 51.91 -17.73 -10.85
C LEU A 31 51.03 -16.71 -10.10
N HIS A 32 50.90 -16.86 -8.79
CA HIS A 32 50.12 -15.94 -7.96
C HIS A 32 50.72 -14.52 -7.97
N ASP A 33 52.05 -14.42 -7.87
CA ASP A 33 52.77 -13.15 -7.94
C ASP A 33 52.64 -12.50 -9.33
N MET A 34 52.68 -13.30 -10.40
CA MET A 34 52.46 -12.81 -11.76
C MET A 34 51.05 -12.26 -11.96
N ILE A 35 50.01 -12.96 -11.47
CA ILE A 35 48.62 -12.50 -11.53
C ILE A 35 48.46 -11.18 -10.75
N THR A 36 48.98 -11.13 -9.52
CA THR A 36 48.93 -9.95 -8.67
C THR A 36 49.67 -8.77 -9.32
N SER A 37 50.87 -8.99 -9.85
CA SER A 37 51.64 -7.96 -10.56
C SER A 37 50.90 -7.45 -11.80
N LEU A 38 50.23 -8.31 -12.56
CA LEU A 38 49.42 -7.93 -13.72
C LEU A 38 48.26 -7.02 -13.30
N ILE A 39 47.57 -7.34 -12.20
CA ILE A 39 46.46 -6.50 -11.68
C ILE A 39 47.00 -5.16 -11.16
N SER A 40 48.06 -5.18 -10.37
CA SER A 40 48.67 -3.98 -9.78
C SER A 40 49.23 -3.01 -10.83
N SER A 41 49.64 -3.52 -12.01
CA SER A 41 50.09 -2.71 -13.15
C SER A 41 48.94 -2.09 -13.97
N GLY A 42 47.69 -2.51 -13.73
CA GLY A 42 46.52 -2.09 -14.48
C GLY A 42 45.70 -1.00 -13.80
N ILE A 43 44.72 -0.47 -14.52
CA ILE A 43 43.77 0.55 -14.02
C ILE A 43 42.90 0.00 -12.87
N GLU A 44 42.79 -1.32 -12.74
CA GLU A 44 42.00 -2.02 -11.72
C GLU A 44 42.71 -2.18 -10.36
N ALA A 45 43.98 -1.79 -10.23
CA ALA A 45 44.74 -1.96 -8.98
C ALA A 45 44.00 -1.46 -7.70
N PRO A 46 43.28 -0.33 -7.72
CA PRO A 46 42.53 0.14 -6.54
C PRO A 46 41.34 -0.77 -6.14
N MET A 47 41.02 -1.78 -6.93
CA MET A 47 39.78 -2.57 -6.87
C MET A 47 40.04 -4.05 -6.70
N LEU A 48 41.28 -4.40 -6.36
CA LEU A 48 41.59 -5.68 -5.77
C LEU A 48 40.83 -5.84 -4.43
N ASP A 49 40.17 -6.97 -4.25
CA ASP A 49 39.40 -7.34 -3.04
C ASP A 49 38.33 -6.31 -2.64
N LYS A 50 37.73 -5.62 -3.63
CA LYS A 50 36.58 -4.73 -3.43
C LYS A 50 35.36 -5.21 -4.21
N PRO A 51 34.14 -4.92 -3.74
CA PRO A 51 32.90 -5.23 -4.47
C PRO A 51 32.94 -4.69 -5.90
N GLY A 52 32.54 -5.51 -6.87
CA GLY A 52 32.63 -5.18 -8.31
C GLY A 52 34.06 -5.18 -8.89
N GLY A 53 35.04 -5.68 -8.13
CA GLY A 53 36.45 -5.70 -8.46
C GLY A 53 36.99 -7.08 -8.83
N ILE A 54 38.29 -7.28 -8.59
CA ILE A 54 39.00 -8.54 -8.87
C ILE A 54 39.36 -9.22 -7.55
N PHE A 55 39.04 -10.50 -7.43
CA PHE A 55 39.37 -11.34 -6.28
C PHE A 55 40.28 -12.48 -6.74
N VAL A 56 41.47 -12.60 -6.14
CA VAL A 56 42.40 -13.70 -6.43
C VAL A 56 42.41 -14.64 -5.23
N ARG A 57 42.07 -15.90 -5.44
CA ARG A 57 42.01 -16.92 -4.38
C ARG A 57 42.78 -18.16 -4.80
N ARG A 58 43.36 -18.87 -3.83
CA ARG A 58 43.98 -20.17 -4.09
C ARG A 58 42.94 -21.26 -3.93
N LEU A 59 42.88 -22.19 -4.88
CA LEU A 59 41.89 -23.27 -4.87
C LEU A 59 42.03 -24.13 -3.61
N GLU A 60 43.27 -24.41 -3.17
CA GLU A 60 43.57 -25.19 -1.95
C GLU A 60 43.00 -24.58 -0.66
N GLN A 61 42.67 -23.28 -0.66
CA GLN A 61 42.15 -22.55 0.50
C GLN A 61 40.62 -22.43 0.48
N ILE A 62 39.97 -22.91 -0.58
CA ILE A 62 38.52 -22.82 -0.76
C ILE A 62 37.93 -24.20 -0.47
N PRO A 63 37.07 -24.32 0.56
CA PRO A 63 36.28 -25.53 0.78
C PRO A 63 35.49 -25.93 -0.46
N GLY A 64 35.29 -27.24 -0.68
CA GLY A 64 34.59 -27.74 -1.86
C GLY A 64 33.18 -27.15 -2.04
N ASP A 65 32.45 -26.97 -0.94
CA ASP A 65 31.10 -26.38 -0.96
C ASP A 65 31.13 -24.90 -1.41
N ASP A 66 32.15 -24.14 -1.00
CA ASP A 66 32.34 -22.74 -1.42
C ASP A 66 32.74 -22.65 -2.90
N LEU A 67 33.50 -23.62 -3.41
CA LEU A 67 33.82 -23.71 -4.83
C LEU A 67 32.56 -23.96 -5.67
N VAL A 68 31.70 -24.89 -5.23
CA VAL A 68 30.40 -25.14 -5.87
C VAL A 68 29.53 -23.89 -5.84
N LEU A 69 29.52 -23.17 -4.71
CA LEU A 69 28.80 -21.90 -4.58
C LEU A 69 29.31 -20.86 -5.60
N LEU A 70 30.62 -20.63 -5.65
CA LEU A 70 31.25 -19.70 -6.60
C LEU A 70 30.94 -20.06 -8.06
N GLN A 71 31.05 -21.34 -8.41
CA GLN A 71 30.71 -21.83 -9.76
C GLN A 71 29.22 -21.64 -10.07
N SER A 72 28.33 -21.87 -9.10
CA SER A 72 26.89 -21.70 -9.27
C SER A 72 26.46 -20.24 -9.40
N ALA A 73 27.21 -19.30 -8.82
CA ALA A 73 26.98 -17.86 -8.95
C ALA A 73 27.59 -17.26 -10.24
N ALA A 74 28.56 -17.93 -10.86
CA ALA A 74 29.30 -17.42 -12.02
C ALA A 74 28.45 -17.42 -13.32
N ARG A 75 28.44 -16.28 -14.03
CA ARG A 75 27.83 -16.16 -15.38
C ARG A 75 28.67 -16.80 -16.49
N ILE A 76 29.99 -16.77 -16.32
CA ILE A 76 30.98 -17.31 -17.23
C ILE A 76 32.06 -17.95 -16.35
N VAL A 77 32.26 -19.25 -16.52
CA VAL A 77 33.42 -19.97 -15.98
C VAL A 77 34.37 -20.17 -17.14
N LEU A 78 35.58 -19.65 -17.02
CA LEU A 78 36.65 -19.82 -17.99
C LEU A 78 37.68 -20.74 -17.37
N ASP A 79 38.14 -21.70 -18.15
CA ASP A 79 39.05 -22.75 -17.73
C ASP A 79 40.21 -22.76 -18.73
N ASP A 80 41.43 -22.53 -18.27
CA ASP A 80 42.59 -22.40 -19.15
C ASP A 80 42.96 -23.73 -19.84
N GLU A 81 42.47 -24.87 -19.34
CA GLU A 81 42.62 -26.17 -20.00
C GLU A 81 41.64 -26.37 -21.16
N LYS A 82 40.54 -25.60 -21.23
CA LYS A 82 39.48 -25.73 -22.26
C LYS A 82 39.74 -24.93 -23.53
N GLY A 83 40.99 -24.59 -23.82
CA GLY A 83 41.41 -23.87 -25.03
C GLY A 83 41.28 -22.36 -24.89
N THR A 84 41.34 -21.65 -26.01
CA THR A 84 41.29 -20.18 -26.05
C THR A 84 39.92 -19.64 -25.61
N LEU A 85 39.88 -18.38 -25.18
CA LEU A 85 38.62 -17.70 -24.84
C LEU A 85 37.60 -17.75 -25.99
N ALA A 86 38.07 -17.61 -27.25
CA ALA A 86 37.19 -17.66 -28.42
C ALA A 86 36.52 -19.04 -28.56
N GLU A 87 37.30 -20.11 -28.43
CA GLU A 87 36.79 -21.49 -28.50
C GLU A 87 35.79 -21.78 -27.37
N GLN A 88 36.08 -21.36 -26.14
CA GLN A 88 35.19 -21.55 -25.00
C GLN A 88 33.89 -20.72 -25.10
N VAL A 89 33.93 -19.57 -25.77
CA VAL A 89 32.74 -18.73 -26.01
C VAL A 89 31.89 -19.27 -27.17
N GLU A 90 32.52 -19.84 -28.21
CA GLU A 90 31.82 -20.42 -29.37
C GLU A 90 31.22 -21.80 -29.08
N HIS A 91 31.77 -22.58 -28.14
CA HIS A 91 31.32 -23.95 -27.78
C HIS A 91 30.04 -24.06 -26.93
N ARG A 92 29.14 -23.05 -26.91
CA ARG A 92 27.84 -23.19 -26.23
C ARG A 92 26.84 -24.03 -27.05
N GLY A 93 27.12 -25.33 -27.14
CA GLY A 93 26.23 -26.34 -27.71
C GLY A 93 25.33 -26.97 -26.66
N VAL A 94 24.15 -26.38 -26.44
CA VAL A 94 22.98 -27.17 -26.06
C VAL A 94 22.00 -27.02 -27.22
N LEU A 95 21.71 -28.11 -27.91
CA LEU A 95 20.67 -28.14 -28.94
C LEU A 95 19.35 -27.72 -28.28
N GLU A 96 18.88 -26.49 -28.55
CA GLU A 96 17.60 -26.02 -28.03
C GLU A 96 16.48 -26.92 -28.57
N PRO A 97 15.53 -27.38 -27.73
CA PRO A 97 14.38 -28.14 -28.22
C PRO A 97 13.62 -27.31 -29.25
N VAL A 98 13.63 -27.75 -30.52
CA VAL A 98 12.95 -27.03 -31.60
C VAL A 98 11.46 -27.34 -31.50
N VAL A 99 10.69 -26.41 -30.93
CA VAL A 99 9.22 -26.51 -30.93
C VAL A 99 8.69 -26.08 -32.31
N PRO A 100 7.84 -26.89 -32.97
CA PRO A 100 7.28 -26.54 -34.26
C PRO A 100 6.45 -25.26 -34.24
N VAL A 101 6.57 -24.47 -35.31
CA VAL A 101 5.71 -23.32 -35.58
C VAL A 101 4.27 -23.78 -35.79
N LEU A 102 3.32 -23.05 -35.20
CA LEU A 102 1.89 -23.28 -35.41
C LEU A 102 1.54 -22.95 -36.86
N LYS A 103 0.96 -23.91 -37.58
CA LYS A 103 0.42 -23.71 -38.92
C LYS A 103 -1.07 -23.47 -38.85
N ALA A 104 -1.52 -22.28 -39.21
CA ALA A 104 -2.94 -21.98 -39.32
C ALA A 104 -3.59 -22.90 -40.36
N SER A 105 -4.71 -23.51 -39.97
CA SER A 105 -5.54 -24.37 -40.82
C SER A 105 -6.74 -23.64 -41.42
N ARG A 106 -7.04 -22.43 -40.94
CA ARG A 106 -8.13 -21.55 -41.42
C ARG A 106 -7.66 -20.10 -41.51
N SER A 107 -8.20 -19.34 -42.48
CA SER A 107 -8.10 -17.88 -42.48
C SER A 107 -9.09 -17.30 -41.46
N GLY A 108 -8.63 -16.37 -40.62
CA GLY A 108 -9.51 -15.72 -39.64
C GLY A 108 -10.56 -14.84 -40.31
N SER A 109 -11.81 -14.95 -39.90
CA SER A 109 -12.86 -13.95 -40.19
C SER A 109 -13.04 -13.06 -38.97
N ALA A 110 -13.03 -11.75 -39.15
CA ALA A 110 -13.40 -10.83 -38.08
C ALA A 110 -14.91 -10.96 -37.83
N GLY A 111 -15.29 -11.47 -36.65
CA GLY A 111 -16.68 -11.44 -36.22
C GLY A 111 -17.11 -9.99 -35.97
N LEU A 112 -18.40 -9.68 -36.20
CA LEU A 112 -18.95 -8.39 -35.81
C LEU A 112 -18.92 -8.26 -34.27
N PRO A 113 -18.55 -7.09 -33.72
CA PRO A 113 -18.58 -6.87 -32.27
C PRO A 113 -20.00 -7.08 -31.74
N ALA A 114 -20.14 -7.85 -30.67
CA ALA A 114 -21.37 -7.82 -29.90
C ALA A 114 -21.47 -6.45 -29.18
N PRO A 115 -22.62 -5.78 -29.19
CA PRO A 115 -22.80 -4.55 -28.41
C PRO A 115 -22.62 -4.85 -26.92
N LEU A 116 -21.94 -3.94 -26.21
CA LEU A 116 -21.78 -4.04 -24.76
C LEU A 116 -23.15 -3.95 -24.08
N ALA A 117 -23.35 -4.76 -23.04
CA ALA A 117 -24.52 -4.63 -22.18
C ALA A 117 -24.51 -3.27 -21.48
N GLN A 118 -25.59 -2.51 -21.62
CA GLN A 118 -25.77 -1.26 -20.89
C GLN A 118 -25.95 -1.57 -19.40
N ARG A 119 -25.24 -0.83 -18.55
CA ARG A 119 -25.32 -0.94 -17.10
C ARG A 119 -25.90 0.32 -16.50
N ASP A 120 -26.67 0.14 -15.46
CA ASP A 120 -27.22 1.21 -14.66
C ASP A 120 -26.20 1.59 -13.57
N LEU A 121 -25.42 2.64 -13.87
CA LEU A 121 -24.34 3.12 -13.01
C LEU A 121 -24.65 4.53 -12.50
N ILE A 122 -24.23 4.82 -11.27
CA ILE A 122 -24.24 6.17 -10.68
C ILE A 122 -22.86 6.82 -10.83
N PHE A 123 -22.82 8.16 -10.86
CA PHE A 123 -21.58 8.94 -11.05
C PHE A 123 -20.79 8.56 -12.31
N GLN A 124 -21.50 8.45 -13.45
CA GLN A 124 -20.88 8.13 -14.73
C GLN A 124 -20.09 9.32 -15.29
N ASN A 125 -18.79 9.12 -15.52
CA ASN A 125 -17.88 10.16 -16.01
C ASN A 125 -17.40 9.93 -17.45
N GLY A 126 -18.10 9.09 -18.21
CA GLY A 126 -17.75 8.74 -19.58
C GLY A 126 -16.72 7.61 -19.73
N LEU A 127 -15.94 7.31 -18.68
CA LEU A 127 -15.03 6.15 -18.62
C LEU A 127 -15.55 5.06 -17.70
N GLY A 128 -16.29 5.42 -16.66
CA GLY A 128 -16.86 4.47 -15.71
C GLY A 128 -17.82 5.12 -14.72
N GLY A 129 -18.32 4.31 -13.80
CA GLY A 129 -19.21 4.72 -12.71
C GLY A 129 -19.43 3.56 -11.72
N PHE A 130 -20.08 3.84 -10.60
CA PHE A 130 -20.35 2.84 -9.57
C PHE A 130 -21.63 2.05 -9.89
N THR A 131 -21.68 0.79 -9.48
CA THR A 131 -22.95 0.07 -9.38
C THR A 131 -23.91 0.79 -8.42
N ARG A 132 -25.23 0.54 -8.54
CA ARG A 132 -26.23 1.20 -7.69
C ARG A 132 -26.03 0.94 -6.18
N ASP A 133 -25.48 -0.20 -5.81
CA ASP A 133 -25.11 -0.52 -4.42
C ASP A 133 -23.76 0.08 -4.00
N GLY A 134 -22.98 0.62 -4.94
CA GLY A 134 -21.67 1.22 -4.70
C GLY A 134 -20.53 0.22 -4.51
N HIS A 135 -20.77 -1.09 -4.62
CA HIS A 135 -19.77 -2.12 -4.29
C HIS A 135 -18.76 -2.42 -5.40
N GLU A 136 -19.06 -2.04 -6.65
CA GLU A 136 -18.12 -2.13 -7.76
C GLU A 136 -17.99 -0.77 -8.45
N TYR A 137 -16.77 -0.44 -8.87
CA TYR A 137 -16.53 0.60 -9.86
C TYR A 137 -16.33 -0.05 -11.23
N VAL A 138 -17.19 0.31 -12.19
CA VAL A 138 -17.24 -0.29 -13.51
C VAL A 138 -16.62 0.65 -14.53
N ILE A 139 -15.57 0.21 -15.20
CA ILE A 139 -14.84 0.93 -16.25
C ILE A 139 -15.21 0.31 -17.60
N THR A 140 -15.52 1.14 -18.59
CA THR A 140 -15.80 0.70 -19.96
C THR A 140 -14.81 1.36 -20.92
N LEU A 141 -13.97 0.57 -21.57
CA LEU A 141 -12.96 1.06 -22.50
C LEU A 141 -13.33 0.68 -23.93
N GLN A 142 -13.48 1.68 -24.80
CA GLN A 142 -13.61 1.47 -26.23
C GLN A 142 -12.27 1.02 -26.85
N PRO A 143 -12.27 0.44 -28.07
CA PRO A 143 -11.04 0.07 -28.76
C PRO A 143 -10.07 1.27 -28.85
N GLY A 144 -8.82 1.06 -28.43
CA GLY A 144 -7.78 2.11 -28.37
C GLY A 144 -7.90 3.13 -27.23
N GLN A 145 -8.95 3.08 -26.40
CA GLN A 145 -9.12 3.96 -25.25
C GLN A 145 -8.35 3.44 -24.02
N MET A 146 -7.84 4.35 -23.20
CA MET A 146 -7.23 4.08 -21.89
C MET A 146 -7.78 5.10 -20.88
N THR A 147 -7.69 4.79 -19.59
CA THR A 147 -7.93 5.79 -18.55
C THR A 147 -6.80 6.84 -18.55
N PRO A 148 -7.00 8.02 -17.93
CA PRO A 148 -6.00 9.10 -17.96
C PRO A 148 -4.73 8.80 -17.15
N ALA A 149 -4.83 7.84 -16.24
CA ALA A 149 -3.76 7.18 -15.48
C ALA A 149 -4.23 5.75 -15.18
N PRO A 150 -3.32 4.81 -14.84
CA PRO A 150 -3.73 3.47 -14.43
C PRO A 150 -4.64 3.55 -13.21
N TRP A 151 -5.82 2.95 -13.33
CA TRP A 151 -6.81 2.85 -12.28
C TRP A 151 -6.74 1.45 -11.71
N VAL A 152 -6.23 1.33 -10.48
CA VAL A 152 -5.92 0.02 -9.91
C VAL A 152 -6.86 -0.41 -8.80
N ASN A 153 -6.88 -1.72 -8.55
CA ASN A 153 -7.38 -2.32 -7.33
C ASN A 153 -6.24 -3.01 -6.57
N VAL A 154 -6.24 -2.89 -5.24
CA VAL A 154 -5.30 -3.61 -4.36
C VAL A 154 -6.03 -4.78 -3.73
N LEU A 155 -5.61 -6.00 -4.10
CA LEU A 155 -6.19 -7.25 -3.61
C LEU A 155 -5.21 -7.89 -2.65
N ALA A 156 -5.47 -7.81 -1.34
CA ALA A 156 -4.54 -8.32 -0.34
C ALA A 156 -5.25 -9.05 0.80
N ASN A 157 -4.53 -9.97 1.41
CA ASN A 157 -4.79 -10.55 2.72
C ASN A 157 -3.53 -10.32 3.61
N PRO A 158 -3.51 -10.77 4.88
CA PRO A 158 -2.35 -10.55 5.77
C PRO A 158 -1.00 -11.11 5.27
N TYR A 159 -1.00 -12.05 4.32
CA TYR A 159 0.16 -12.83 3.90
C TYR A 159 0.55 -12.61 2.43
N PHE A 160 -0.36 -12.18 1.57
CA PHE A 160 -0.18 -12.14 0.12
C PHE A 160 -1.01 -11.00 -0.48
N GLY A 161 -0.54 -10.42 -1.57
CA GLY A 161 -1.38 -9.53 -2.35
C GLY A 161 -0.95 -9.35 -3.79
N THR A 162 -1.80 -8.65 -4.53
CA THR A 162 -1.55 -8.20 -5.90
C THR A 162 -2.20 -6.83 -6.10
N VAL A 163 -1.53 -5.96 -6.85
CA VAL A 163 -2.17 -4.76 -7.42
C VAL A 163 -2.47 -5.09 -8.88
N ILE A 164 -3.66 -4.72 -9.34
CA ILE A 164 -4.09 -4.95 -10.72
C ILE A 164 -4.77 -3.71 -11.29
N SER A 165 -4.31 -3.23 -12.45
CA SER A 165 -4.89 -2.09 -13.16
C SER A 165 -6.09 -2.49 -14.03
N GLU A 166 -6.80 -1.49 -14.55
CA GLU A 166 -7.85 -1.67 -15.54
C GLU A 166 -7.34 -2.20 -16.88
N SER A 167 -6.04 -2.05 -17.16
CA SER A 167 -5.40 -2.65 -18.33
C SER A 167 -5.09 -4.15 -18.11
N GLY A 168 -5.16 -4.62 -16.86
CA GLY A 168 -4.76 -5.97 -16.44
C GLY A 168 -3.29 -6.06 -16.04
N ALA A 169 -2.56 -4.94 -16.00
CA ALA A 169 -1.20 -4.94 -15.49
C ALA A 169 -1.20 -5.27 -14.01
N ALA A 170 -0.31 -6.18 -13.61
CA ALA A 170 -0.27 -6.64 -12.23
C ALA A 170 1.14 -6.94 -11.75
N TYR A 171 1.31 -6.73 -10.43
CA TYR A 171 2.40 -7.32 -9.67
C TYR A 171 1.85 -7.98 -8.41
N SER A 172 2.55 -9.00 -7.92
CA SER A 172 2.15 -9.84 -6.81
C SER A 172 3.31 -10.01 -5.83
N TRP A 173 3.01 -10.16 -4.54
CA TRP A 173 4.00 -10.34 -3.47
C TRP A 173 3.49 -11.32 -2.40
N VAL A 174 4.40 -11.79 -1.57
CA VAL A 174 4.09 -12.50 -0.33
C VAL A 174 4.83 -11.80 0.81
N GLU A 175 4.13 -11.59 1.93
CA GLU A 175 4.58 -10.93 3.18
C GLU A 175 5.00 -9.46 3.04
N ASN A 176 5.78 -9.08 2.02
CA ASN A 176 6.35 -7.76 1.85
C ASN A 176 6.35 -7.34 0.37
N ALA A 177 5.60 -6.28 0.06
CA ALA A 177 5.45 -5.77 -1.30
C ALA A 177 6.74 -5.15 -1.88
N HIS A 178 7.73 -4.83 -1.06
CA HIS A 178 9.02 -4.31 -1.51
C HIS A 178 10.10 -5.40 -1.55
N GLU A 179 10.35 -6.05 -0.40
CA GLU A 179 11.50 -6.96 -0.23
C GLU A 179 11.29 -8.34 -0.89
N PHE A 180 10.04 -8.76 -1.13
CA PHE A 180 9.77 -10.09 -1.68
C PHE A 180 8.59 -10.10 -2.66
N ARG A 181 8.81 -9.42 -3.79
CA ARG A 181 7.91 -9.46 -4.95
C ARG A 181 8.07 -10.78 -5.69
N LEU A 182 6.95 -11.32 -6.15
CA LEU A 182 6.91 -12.49 -7.02
C LEU A 182 7.10 -12.08 -8.49
N THR A 183 6.47 -10.96 -8.85
CA THR A 183 6.43 -10.39 -10.20
C THR A 183 6.81 -8.90 -10.16
N PRO A 184 7.34 -8.33 -11.26
CA PRO A 184 7.92 -6.98 -11.24
C PRO A 184 6.87 -5.88 -11.03
N TRP A 185 7.23 -4.91 -10.19
CA TRP A 185 6.51 -3.63 -10.06
C TRP A 185 7.26 -2.54 -10.82
N ASN A 186 6.53 -1.73 -11.59
CA ASN A 186 7.04 -0.56 -12.28
C ASN A 186 6.17 0.65 -11.94
N ASN A 187 6.79 1.74 -11.52
CA ASN A 187 6.09 3.01 -11.29
C ASN A 187 5.98 3.82 -12.59
N ASP A 188 5.31 3.26 -13.59
CA ASP A 188 5.16 3.87 -14.90
C ASP A 188 3.67 4.10 -15.23
N PRO A 189 3.12 5.29 -14.90
CA PRO A 189 1.73 5.62 -15.18
C PRO A 189 1.44 5.87 -16.67
N VAL A 190 2.43 5.80 -17.55
CA VAL A 190 2.26 6.02 -19.00
C VAL A 190 2.13 4.70 -19.73
N GLU A 191 3.07 3.78 -19.51
CA GLU A 191 3.09 2.48 -20.19
C GLU A 191 2.28 1.40 -19.47
N ASP A 192 2.07 1.52 -18.15
CA ASP A 192 1.41 0.53 -17.29
C ASP A 192 1.93 -0.91 -17.56
N THR A 193 3.26 -1.05 -17.53
CA THR A 193 3.92 -2.30 -17.90
C THR A 193 3.60 -3.43 -16.92
N THR A 194 3.43 -4.64 -17.46
CA THR A 194 3.05 -5.82 -16.66
C THR A 194 4.09 -6.94 -16.73
N GLY A 195 4.27 -7.63 -15.60
CA GLY A 195 4.98 -8.91 -15.53
C GLY A 195 4.06 -10.13 -15.58
N GLU A 196 2.75 -9.93 -15.62
CA GLU A 196 1.73 -10.98 -15.59
C GLU A 196 0.79 -10.86 -16.80
N ALA A 197 0.47 -11.98 -17.44
CA ALA A 197 -0.39 -11.98 -18.62
C ALA A 197 -1.19 -13.27 -18.77
N ILE A 198 -2.37 -13.17 -19.38
CA ILE A 198 -3.17 -14.30 -19.86
C ILE A 198 -3.48 -14.07 -21.33
N TYR A 199 -3.32 -15.11 -22.15
CA TYR A 199 -3.63 -15.08 -23.58
C TYR A 199 -4.67 -16.12 -23.91
N ILE A 200 -5.61 -15.78 -24.79
CA ILE A 200 -6.52 -16.70 -25.46
C ILE A 200 -6.07 -16.77 -26.91
N ARG A 201 -5.86 -17.98 -27.44
CA ARG A 201 -5.48 -18.20 -28.84
C ARG A 201 -6.44 -19.17 -29.50
N ASP A 202 -6.86 -18.82 -30.71
CA ASP A 202 -7.53 -19.75 -31.60
C ASP A 202 -6.49 -20.62 -32.31
N GLU A 203 -6.48 -21.92 -32.04
CA GLU A 203 -5.49 -22.86 -32.59
C GLU A 203 -5.67 -23.15 -34.08
N GLN A 204 -6.85 -22.84 -34.65
CA GLN A 204 -7.10 -23.05 -36.08
C GLN A 204 -6.58 -21.88 -36.92
N THR A 205 -6.66 -20.66 -36.41
CA THR A 205 -6.24 -19.44 -37.12
C THR A 205 -4.89 -18.90 -36.68
N GLY A 206 -4.44 -19.24 -35.45
CA GLY A 206 -3.25 -18.67 -34.82
C GLY A 206 -3.43 -17.26 -34.26
N HIS A 207 -4.63 -16.67 -34.39
CA HIS A 207 -4.94 -15.35 -33.80
C HIS A 207 -5.08 -15.47 -32.28
N PHE A 208 -4.54 -14.49 -31.55
CA PHE A 208 -4.57 -14.42 -30.09
C PHE A 208 -4.83 -13.01 -29.58
N TRP A 209 -5.37 -12.93 -28.38
CA TRP A 209 -5.65 -11.70 -27.65
C TRP A 209 -5.61 -11.96 -26.14
N SER A 210 -5.62 -10.91 -25.34
CA SER A 210 -5.72 -10.98 -23.88
C SER A 210 -7.18 -10.78 -23.42
N PRO A 211 -7.64 -11.48 -22.37
CA PRO A 211 -8.94 -11.21 -21.74
C PRO A 211 -8.95 -9.84 -21.03
N THR A 212 -7.78 -9.24 -20.84
CA THR A 212 -7.52 -7.90 -20.34
C THR A 212 -7.08 -6.96 -21.48
N PRO A 213 -7.20 -5.63 -21.37
CA PRO A 213 -6.77 -4.70 -22.43
C PRO A 213 -5.28 -4.78 -22.80
N SER A 214 -4.41 -5.14 -21.86
CA SER A 214 -2.97 -5.37 -22.04
C SER A 214 -2.63 -6.80 -21.62
N PRO A 215 -1.55 -7.41 -22.16
CA PRO A 215 -0.57 -6.85 -23.09
C PRO A 215 -0.91 -7.04 -24.58
N ALA A 216 -1.80 -7.98 -24.96
CA ALA A 216 -2.20 -8.20 -26.35
C ALA A 216 -3.66 -7.80 -26.56
N ARG A 217 -3.90 -6.50 -26.74
CA ARG A 217 -5.23 -5.91 -26.83
C ARG A 217 -6.08 -6.52 -27.95
N GLY A 218 -7.32 -6.83 -27.62
CA GLY A 218 -8.36 -7.21 -28.57
C GLY A 218 -8.91 -6.03 -29.39
N ARG A 219 -9.85 -6.32 -30.28
CA ARG A 219 -10.41 -5.35 -31.24
C ARG A 219 -11.73 -4.74 -30.81
N THR A 220 -12.36 -5.32 -29.80
CA THR A 220 -13.66 -4.91 -29.28
C THR A 220 -13.51 -4.24 -27.90
N PRO A 221 -14.56 -3.58 -27.39
CA PRO A 221 -14.51 -2.96 -26.08
C PRO A 221 -14.22 -3.94 -24.93
N TYR A 222 -13.76 -3.39 -23.82
CA TYR A 222 -13.57 -4.10 -22.55
C TYR A 222 -14.45 -3.48 -21.47
N VAL A 223 -14.94 -4.32 -20.55
CA VAL A 223 -15.54 -3.87 -19.29
C VAL A 223 -14.71 -4.42 -18.14
N ILE A 224 -14.34 -3.55 -17.22
CA ILE A 224 -13.56 -3.88 -16.03
C ILE A 224 -14.38 -3.52 -14.81
N ARG A 225 -14.41 -4.40 -13.81
CA ARG A 225 -15.08 -4.17 -12.53
C ARG A 225 -14.08 -4.32 -11.42
N HIS A 226 -13.83 -3.26 -10.68
CA HIS A 226 -13.09 -3.34 -9.42
C HIS A 226 -14.09 -3.40 -8.28
N GLY A 227 -14.03 -4.49 -7.50
CA GLY A 227 -14.85 -4.67 -6.30
C GLY A 227 -13.98 -4.94 -5.08
N PHE A 228 -14.62 -5.18 -3.95
CA PHE A 228 -13.90 -5.45 -2.69
C PHE A 228 -13.23 -6.84 -2.71
N GLY A 229 -11.91 -6.85 -2.86
CA GLY A 229 -11.08 -8.05 -2.86
C GLY A 229 -11.00 -8.81 -4.19
N TYR A 230 -11.60 -8.28 -5.26
CA TYR A 230 -11.54 -8.87 -6.59
C TYR A 230 -11.58 -7.84 -7.72
N SER A 231 -11.13 -8.26 -8.91
CA SER A 231 -11.33 -7.54 -10.17
C SER A 231 -11.86 -8.50 -11.24
N VAL A 232 -12.74 -7.99 -12.12
CA VAL A 232 -13.32 -8.75 -13.22
C VAL A 232 -13.04 -8.06 -14.55
N PHE A 233 -12.66 -8.81 -15.57
CA PHE A 233 -12.50 -8.33 -16.94
C PHE A 233 -13.44 -9.10 -17.86
N GLU A 234 -14.26 -8.37 -18.59
CA GLU A 234 -15.20 -8.90 -19.56
C GLU A 234 -14.84 -8.41 -20.95
N HIS A 235 -14.75 -9.34 -21.89
CA HIS A 235 -14.36 -9.06 -23.25
C HIS A 235 -14.95 -10.10 -24.22
N SER A 236 -15.20 -9.72 -25.46
CA SER A 236 -15.70 -10.65 -26.48
C SER A 236 -14.99 -10.44 -27.81
N GLU A 237 -14.29 -11.46 -28.31
CA GLU A 237 -13.55 -11.37 -29.56
C GLU A 237 -13.81 -12.61 -30.44
N ASN A 238 -14.13 -12.36 -31.72
CA ASN A 238 -14.36 -13.39 -32.74
C ASN A 238 -15.34 -14.48 -32.28
N GLY A 239 -16.43 -14.09 -31.62
CA GLY A 239 -17.45 -15.02 -31.13
C GLY A 239 -17.03 -15.83 -29.90
N ILE A 240 -15.95 -15.46 -29.21
CA ILE A 240 -15.58 -16.00 -27.90
C ILE A 240 -15.80 -14.90 -26.86
N ALA A 241 -16.75 -15.10 -25.95
CA ALA A 241 -16.93 -14.26 -24.78
C ALA A 241 -16.03 -14.76 -23.65
N SER A 242 -15.37 -13.83 -22.95
CA SER A 242 -14.45 -14.10 -21.86
C SER A 242 -14.79 -13.27 -20.64
N GLU A 243 -14.74 -13.91 -19.47
CA GLU A 243 -14.87 -13.28 -18.16
C GLU A 243 -13.72 -13.78 -17.28
N LEU A 244 -12.80 -12.88 -16.89
CA LEU A 244 -11.65 -13.20 -16.04
C LEU A 244 -11.87 -12.59 -14.65
N TRP A 245 -11.96 -13.44 -13.63
CA TRP A 245 -11.95 -13.05 -12.23
C TRP A 245 -10.55 -13.17 -11.64
N VAL A 246 -10.09 -12.12 -10.97
CA VAL A 246 -8.82 -12.10 -10.24
C VAL A 246 -9.08 -11.75 -8.77
N TYR A 247 -8.65 -12.60 -7.85
CA TYR A 247 -8.79 -12.38 -6.41
C TYR A 247 -7.73 -13.16 -5.62
N VAL A 248 -7.55 -12.80 -4.36
CA VAL A 248 -6.64 -13.47 -3.41
C VAL A 248 -7.49 -14.19 -2.37
N ALA A 249 -7.23 -15.47 -2.15
CA ALA A 249 -7.94 -16.24 -1.12
C ALA A 249 -7.72 -15.62 0.26
N MET A 250 -8.76 -15.39 1.07
CA MET A 250 -8.60 -14.71 2.37
C MET A 250 -7.77 -15.50 3.38
N ASP A 251 -7.67 -16.82 3.24
CA ASP A 251 -7.07 -17.72 4.22
C ASP A 251 -5.77 -18.41 3.75
N ALA A 252 -5.26 -18.05 2.57
CA ALA A 252 -4.06 -18.65 2.00
C ALA A 252 -3.29 -17.67 1.10
N PRO A 253 -1.96 -17.81 0.97
CA PRO A 253 -1.14 -17.00 0.07
C PRO A 253 -1.28 -17.47 -1.39
N VAL A 254 -2.49 -17.39 -1.94
CA VAL A 254 -2.84 -17.84 -3.28
C VAL A 254 -3.70 -16.80 -3.99
N LYS A 255 -3.20 -16.32 -5.14
CA LYS A 255 -3.95 -15.58 -6.14
C LYS A 255 -4.60 -16.55 -7.12
N LEU A 256 -5.88 -16.33 -7.40
CA LEU A 256 -6.64 -17.07 -8.39
C LEU A 256 -6.96 -16.15 -9.58
N SER A 257 -6.75 -16.67 -10.78
CA SER A 257 -7.16 -16.07 -12.04
C SER A 257 -8.07 -17.06 -12.76
N VAL A 258 -9.38 -16.87 -12.62
CA VAL A 258 -10.43 -17.78 -13.13
C VAL A 258 -11.01 -17.19 -14.41
N LEU A 259 -10.68 -17.82 -15.53
CA LEU A 259 -11.15 -17.43 -16.86
C LEU A 259 -12.29 -18.33 -17.31
N LYS A 260 -13.47 -17.74 -17.52
CA LYS A 260 -14.60 -18.38 -18.17
C LYS A 260 -14.63 -17.99 -19.64
N LEU A 261 -14.78 -18.97 -20.52
CA LEU A 261 -14.86 -18.79 -21.96
C LEU A 261 -16.14 -19.42 -22.48
N ARG A 262 -16.96 -18.63 -23.16
CA ARG A 262 -18.18 -19.08 -23.81
C ARG A 262 -18.07 -18.91 -25.32
N ASN A 263 -18.34 -19.99 -26.05
CA ASN A 263 -18.38 -19.95 -27.50
C ASN A 263 -19.77 -19.52 -27.97
N VAL A 264 -19.81 -18.39 -28.68
CA VAL A 264 -21.00 -17.82 -29.32
C VAL A 264 -20.76 -17.60 -30.81
N SER A 265 -19.78 -18.30 -31.42
CA SER A 265 -19.40 -18.09 -32.81
C SER A 265 -20.28 -18.85 -33.81
N GLY A 266 -21.20 -19.71 -33.37
CA GLY A 266 -22.08 -20.50 -34.23
C GLY A 266 -21.43 -21.79 -34.76
N HIS A 267 -20.23 -22.15 -34.29
CA HIS A 267 -19.52 -23.37 -34.68
C HIS A 267 -18.47 -23.77 -33.63
N PRO A 268 -18.05 -25.05 -33.57
CA PRO A 268 -16.99 -25.48 -32.66
C PRO A 268 -15.66 -24.74 -32.89
N ARG A 269 -14.93 -24.51 -31.79
CA ARG A 269 -13.64 -23.81 -31.76
C ARG A 269 -12.60 -24.63 -31.03
N ARG A 270 -11.36 -24.58 -31.49
CA ARG A 270 -10.20 -25.13 -30.78
C ARG A 270 -9.38 -23.97 -30.25
N LEU A 271 -9.28 -23.87 -28.93
CA LEU A 271 -8.65 -22.75 -28.26
C LEU A 271 -7.47 -23.24 -27.40
N SER A 272 -6.55 -22.34 -27.10
CA SER A 272 -5.66 -22.47 -25.96
C SER A 272 -5.69 -21.24 -25.08
N VAL A 273 -5.43 -21.43 -23.80
CA VAL A 273 -5.24 -20.37 -22.82
C VAL A 273 -3.83 -20.50 -22.25
N THR A 274 -3.09 -19.39 -22.24
CA THR A 274 -1.71 -19.35 -21.74
C THR A 274 -1.57 -18.31 -20.64
N GLY A 275 -1.19 -18.73 -19.43
CA GLY A 275 -0.79 -17.83 -18.36
C GLY A 275 0.72 -17.60 -18.38
N TYR A 276 1.16 -16.39 -18.02
CA TYR A 276 2.55 -15.99 -17.94
C TYR A 276 2.82 -15.14 -16.69
N CYS A 277 3.94 -15.37 -16.02
CA CYS A 277 4.48 -14.58 -14.92
C CYS A 277 5.99 -14.38 -15.10
N GLU A 278 6.47 -13.15 -15.00
CA GLU A 278 7.90 -12.83 -14.93
C GLU A 278 8.39 -12.91 -13.48
N TRP A 279 9.43 -13.70 -13.23
CA TRP A 279 9.89 -13.98 -11.87
C TRP A 279 10.86 -12.92 -11.33
N VAL A 280 10.60 -12.46 -10.10
CA VAL A 280 11.49 -11.60 -9.30
C VAL A 280 12.04 -12.36 -8.10
N LEU A 281 11.17 -12.79 -7.17
CA LEU A 281 11.47 -13.51 -5.93
C LEU A 281 12.49 -12.76 -5.05
N GLY A 282 12.20 -11.48 -4.82
CA GLY A 282 13.04 -10.54 -4.09
C GLY A 282 12.63 -9.08 -4.34
N ASP A 283 13.55 -8.15 -4.16
CA ASP A 283 13.32 -6.70 -4.30
C ASP A 283 13.22 -6.26 -5.77
N SER A 284 14.09 -6.79 -6.62
CA SER A 284 14.23 -6.41 -8.02
C SER A 284 14.68 -7.57 -8.89
N ARG A 285 14.18 -7.62 -10.13
CA ARG A 285 14.51 -8.70 -11.05
C ARG A 285 16.01 -8.76 -11.34
N HIS A 286 16.64 -7.62 -11.62
CA HIS A 286 18.04 -7.59 -12.05
C HIS A 286 19.01 -8.17 -11.02
N LYS A 287 18.75 -7.99 -9.72
CA LYS A 287 19.56 -8.57 -8.64
C LYS A 287 19.30 -10.06 -8.47
N ASN A 288 18.05 -10.50 -8.59
CA ASN A 288 17.64 -11.87 -8.26
C ASN A 288 17.68 -12.84 -9.44
N LEU A 289 17.74 -12.33 -10.68
CA LEU A 289 17.64 -13.09 -11.93
C LEU A 289 18.51 -14.36 -11.97
N LEU A 290 19.73 -14.26 -11.45
CA LEU A 290 20.72 -15.34 -11.43
C LEU A 290 20.36 -16.48 -10.50
N HIS A 291 19.65 -16.15 -9.44
CA HIS A 291 19.43 -17.02 -8.30
C HIS A 291 18.06 -17.68 -8.34
N VAL A 292 17.14 -17.19 -9.18
CA VAL A 292 15.85 -17.83 -9.38
C VAL A 292 16.01 -19.10 -10.20
N GLN A 293 15.60 -20.23 -9.60
CA GLN A 293 15.57 -21.54 -10.22
C GLN A 293 14.14 -21.99 -10.39
N THR A 294 13.83 -22.55 -11.56
CA THR A 294 12.53 -23.15 -11.85
C THR A 294 12.62 -24.68 -11.86
N GLU A 295 11.56 -25.36 -11.43
CA GLU A 295 11.47 -26.82 -11.50
C GLU A 295 10.02 -27.26 -11.71
N VAL A 296 9.84 -28.46 -12.25
CA VAL A 296 8.50 -29.07 -12.37
C VAL A 296 8.31 -30.04 -11.21
N ASP A 297 7.31 -29.80 -10.37
CA ASP A 297 6.98 -30.74 -9.30
C ASP A 297 6.39 -32.02 -9.90
N LEU A 298 7.07 -33.16 -9.82
CA LEU A 298 6.62 -34.38 -10.49
C LEU A 298 5.28 -34.93 -9.96
N LYS A 299 4.87 -34.58 -8.74
CA LYS A 299 3.62 -35.09 -8.13
C LYS A 299 2.39 -34.34 -8.61
N THR A 300 2.49 -33.03 -8.73
CA THR A 300 1.37 -32.17 -9.16
C THR A 300 1.50 -31.75 -10.63
N GLY A 301 2.74 -31.68 -11.12
CA GLY A 301 3.22 -31.07 -12.36
C GLY A 301 2.98 -29.56 -12.44
N ALA A 302 2.93 -28.88 -11.29
CA ALA A 302 3.01 -27.43 -11.21
C ALA A 302 4.44 -26.96 -11.52
N LEU A 303 4.59 -25.71 -11.95
CA LEU A 303 5.90 -25.07 -12.10
C LEU A 303 6.23 -24.38 -10.79
N LEU A 304 7.35 -24.75 -10.19
CA LEU A 304 7.86 -24.14 -8.98
C LEU A 304 8.98 -23.16 -9.33
N ALA A 305 9.10 -22.09 -8.54
CA ALA A 305 10.21 -21.15 -8.59
C ALA A 305 10.70 -20.85 -7.16
N ARG A 306 12.01 -20.76 -6.98
CA ARG A 306 12.64 -20.44 -5.69
C ARG A 306 13.92 -19.65 -5.88
N ASN A 307 14.26 -18.86 -4.87
CA ASN A 307 15.51 -18.11 -4.79
C ASN A 307 16.28 -18.56 -3.52
N PRO A 308 17.20 -19.54 -3.62
CA PRO A 308 17.94 -20.05 -2.47
C PRO A 308 18.98 -19.07 -1.92
N TYR A 309 19.29 -17.98 -2.64
CA TYR A 309 20.22 -16.94 -2.20
C TYR A 309 19.54 -15.86 -1.36
N ASN A 310 18.20 -15.85 -1.28
CA ASN A 310 17.49 -14.96 -0.39
C ASN A 310 17.48 -15.55 1.03
N THR A 311 18.20 -14.89 1.94
CA THR A 311 18.33 -15.34 3.35
C THR A 311 17.09 -15.01 4.18
N ASP A 312 16.49 -13.85 3.95
CA ASP A 312 15.39 -13.31 4.76
C ASP A 312 14.06 -14.03 4.49
N TYR A 313 13.91 -14.57 3.28
CA TYR A 313 12.74 -15.32 2.81
C TYR A 313 13.09 -16.75 2.42
N SER A 314 14.07 -17.34 3.12
CA SER A 314 14.49 -18.71 2.88
C SER A 314 13.31 -19.70 2.99
N GLY A 315 13.33 -20.72 2.13
CA GLY A 315 12.28 -21.76 2.08
C GLY A 315 10.99 -21.35 1.36
N ARG A 316 10.82 -20.08 0.94
CA ARG A 316 9.66 -19.69 0.11
C ARG A 316 9.78 -20.33 -1.28
N ILE A 317 8.78 -21.15 -1.62
CA ILE A 317 8.64 -21.80 -2.91
C ILE A 317 7.36 -21.27 -3.56
N VAL A 318 7.53 -20.54 -4.64
CA VAL A 318 6.45 -20.02 -5.47
C VAL A 318 5.98 -21.14 -6.39
N PHE A 319 4.68 -21.27 -6.61
CA PHE A 319 4.12 -22.18 -7.59
C PHE A 319 3.18 -21.44 -8.55
N MET A 320 3.24 -21.84 -9.82
CA MET A 320 2.22 -21.58 -10.82
C MET A 320 1.54 -22.90 -11.18
N ASP A 321 0.21 -22.91 -11.19
CA ASP A 321 -0.58 -24.12 -11.44
C ASP A 321 -1.80 -23.85 -12.34
N VAL A 322 -2.18 -24.86 -13.12
CA VAL A 322 -3.45 -24.96 -13.83
C VAL A 322 -3.92 -26.42 -13.82
N ASN A 323 -5.19 -26.65 -13.45
CA ASN A 323 -5.74 -28.00 -13.30
C ASN A 323 -6.13 -28.64 -14.65
N ASP A 324 -5.15 -28.88 -15.52
CA ASP A 324 -5.36 -29.63 -16.77
C ASP A 324 -4.17 -30.56 -17.06
N ALA A 325 -4.46 -31.82 -17.36
CA ALA A 325 -3.46 -32.84 -17.65
C ALA A 325 -2.74 -32.63 -18.99
N THR A 326 -3.34 -31.89 -19.92
CA THR A 326 -2.78 -31.59 -21.24
C THR A 326 -1.86 -30.36 -21.25
N ARG A 327 -1.68 -29.71 -20.09
CA ARG A 327 -0.87 -28.50 -19.98
C ARG A 327 0.56 -28.71 -20.45
N THR A 328 1.10 -27.70 -21.11
CA THR A 328 2.54 -27.57 -21.40
C THR A 328 3.09 -26.35 -20.69
N LEU A 329 4.39 -26.31 -20.40
CA LEU A 329 4.99 -25.24 -19.61
C LEU A 329 6.37 -24.83 -20.14
N THR A 330 6.83 -23.65 -19.73
CA THR A 330 8.25 -23.29 -19.77
C THR A 330 8.59 -22.38 -18.60
N GLY A 331 9.80 -22.55 -18.09
CA GLY A 331 10.49 -21.71 -17.14
C GLY A 331 11.45 -20.72 -17.79
N ASP A 332 11.50 -20.65 -19.14
CA ASP A 332 12.42 -19.81 -19.89
C ASP A 332 11.70 -18.65 -20.61
N ARG A 333 11.89 -17.45 -20.10
CA ARG A 333 11.36 -16.19 -20.63
C ARG A 333 11.88 -15.88 -22.03
N LYS A 334 13.12 -16.25 -22.34
CA LYS A 334 13.69 -16.08 -23.69
C LYS A 334 12.94 -16.95 -24.70
N GLU A 335 12.52 -18.14 -24.28
CA GLU A 335 11.66 -19.00 -25.10
C GLU A 335 10.28 -18.36 -25.30
N PHE A 336 9.68 -17.85 -24.22
CA PHE A 336 8.32 -17.33 -24.23
C PHE A 336 8.19 -16.04 -25.05
N ILE A 337 8.95 -15.01 -24.68
CA ILE A 337 8.90 -13.69 -25.31
C ILE A 337 9.63 -13.69 -26.65
N GLY A 338 10.75 -14.41 -26.73
CA GLY A 338 11.68 -14.34 -27.85
C GLY A 338 12.73 -13.24 -27.68
N ARG A 339 13.86 -13.40 -28.37
CA ARG A 339 14.93 -12.38 -28.38
C ARG A 339 14.39 -11.08 -28.98
N ASN A 340 14.55 -9.97 -28.27
CA ASN A 340 14.04 -8.64 -28.65
C ASN A 340 12.50 -8.59 -28.84
N GLY A 341 11.76 -9.56 -28.29
CA GLY A 341 10.31 -9.54 -28.27
C GLY A 341 9.76 -8.78 -27.06
N ASN A 342 8.43 -8.75 -26.96
CA ASN A 342 7.69 -8.21 -25.82
C ASN A 342 6.41 -9.02 -25.58
N LEU A 343 5.66 -8.67 -24.54
CA LEU A 343 4.43 -9.37 -24.16
C LEU A 343 3.23 -9.10 -25.09
N SER A 344 3.27 -8.08 -25.95
CA SER A 344 2.18 -7.85 -26.91
C SER A 344 2.25 -8.80 -28.10
N GLN A 345 3.45 -9.31 -28.42
CA GLN A 345 3.66 -10.32 -29.47
C GLN A 345 4.69 -11.40 -29.07
N PRO A 346 4.40 -12.23 -28.05
CA PRO A 346 5.38 -13.21 -27.57
C PRO A 346 5.62 -14.32 -28.60
N ALA A 347 6.88 -14.74 -28.75
CA ALA A 347 7.27 -15.79 -29.68
C ALA A 347 6.55 -17.13 -29.45
N ALA A 348 6.20 -17.45 -28.20
CA ALA A 348 5.44 -18.65 -27.84
C ALA A 348 4.07 -18.72 -28.53
N MET A 349 3.42 -17.58 -28.80
CA MET A 349 2.11 -17.56 -29.47
C MET A 349 2.18 -18.03 -30.93
N LYS A 350 3.38 -18.14 -31.50
CA LYS A 350 3.63 -18.70 -32.85
C LYS A 350 4.00 -20.18 -32.83
N ARG A 351 4.02 -20.82 -31.65
CA ARG A 351 4.45 -22.22 -31.47
C ARG A 351 3.28 -23.14 -31.15
N THR A 352 3.42 -24.42 -31.48
CA THR A 352 2.40 -25.44 -31.22
C THR A 352 2.19 -25.77 -29.75
N ARG A 353 3.22 -25.61 -28.91
CA ARG A 353 3.20 -25.82 -27.45
C ARG A 353 4.36 -25.08 -26.77
N LEU A 354 4.47 -25.19 -25.45
CA LEU A 354 5.68 -24.80 -24.71
C LEU A 354 6.66 -25.99 -24.60
N SER A 355 7.97 -25.72 -24.49
CA SER A 355 9.02 -26.75 -24.63
C SER A 355 9.15 -27.73 -23.45
N GLY A 356 8.65 -27.38 -22.26
CA GLY A 356 8.90 -28.10 -21.01
C GLY A 356 10.20 -27.70 -20.31
N LYS A 357 10.96 -26.73 -20.83
CA LYS A 357 12.23 -26.29 -20.27
C LYS A 357 12.02 -25.63 -18.91
N ALA A 358 12.68 -26.13 -17.88
CA ALA A 358 12.76 -25.53 -16.55
C ALA A 358 14.12 -25.87 -15.95
N GLY A 359 14.63 -25.04 -15.04
CA GLY A 359 15.91 -25.28 -14.38
C GLY A 359 16.61 -23.99 -13.93
N ALA A 360 17.85 -24.17 -13.44
CA ALA A 360 18.76 -23.09 -13.09
C ALA A 360 19.44 -22.50 -14.35
N GLY A 361 19.94 -21.26 -14.22
CA GLY A 361 20.72 -20.59 -15.28
C GLY A 361 19.92 -20.11 -16.50
N LEU A 362 18.59 -20.24 -16.47
CA LEU A 362 17.69 -19.72 -17.49
C LEU A 362 17.46 -18.21 -17.34
N ASP A 363 16.69 -17.63 -18.26
CA ASP A 363 15.99 -16.38 -18.02
C ASP A 363 14.61 -16.75 -17.41
N PRO A 364 14.45 -16.74 -16.09
CA PRO A 364 13.33 -17.37 -15.40
C PRO A 364 12.00 -16.65 -15.65
N CYS A 365 11.00 -17.41 -16.07
CA CYS A 365 9.58 -17.01 -16.01
C CYS A 365 8.73 -18.21 -15.61
N GLY A 366 7.43 -18.01 -15.45
CA GLY A 366 6.46 -19.08 -15.40
C GLY A 366 5.50 -18.94 -16.55
N ALA A 367 5.41 -19.95 -17.40
CA ALA A 367 4.40 -19.98 -18.45
C ALA A 367 3.74 -21.35 -18.50
N MET A 368 2.41 -21.37 -18.59
CA MET A 368 1.61 -22.59 -18.73
C MET A 368 0.54 -22.40 -19.79
N GLN A 369 0.43 -23.36 -20.71
CA GLN A 369 -0.55 -23.36 -21.79
C GLN A 369 -1.43 -24.61 -21.71
N VAL A 370 -2.75 -24.42 -21.85
CA VAL A 370 -3.75 -25.49 -21.92
C VAL A 370 -4.53 -25.35 -23.22
N ALA A 371 -4.68 -26.43 -23.98
CA ALA A 371 -5.44 -26.44 -25.24
C ALA A 371 -6.68 -27.35 -25.12
N PHE A 372 -7.80 -26.94 -25.73
CA PHE A 372 -9.05 -27.67 -25.66
C PHE A 372 -9.99 -27.33 -26.82
N ASP A 373 -10.98 -28.21 -27.04
CA ASP A 373 -12.11 -27.95 -27.93
C ASP A 373 -13.29 -27.37 -27.13
N LEU A 374 -13.97 -26.38 -27.72
CA LEU A 374 -15.13 -25.71 -27.16
C LEU A 374 -16.27 -25.74 -28.19
N ALA A 375 -17.29 -26.54 -27.93
CA ALA A 375 -18.47 -26.64 -28.79
C ALA A 375 -19.24 -25.31 -28.84
N ASP A 376 -20.05 -25.12 -29.87
CA ASP A 376 -20.91 -23.93 -29.96
C ASP A 376 -21.91 -23.86 -28.81
N GLY A 377 -22.11 -22.66 -28.26
CA GLY A 377 -22.98 -22.41 -27.10
C GLY A 377 -22.42 -22.87 -25.75
N HIS A 378 -21.35 -23.67 -25.72
CA HIS A 378 -20.77 -24.19 -24.47
C HIS A 378 -19.84 -23.20 -23.78
N GLU A 379 -19.68 -23.38 -22.47
CA GLU A 379 -18.77 -22.64 -21.62
C GLU A 379 -17.69 -23.58 -21.04
N ARG A 380 -16.49 -23.04 -20.82
CA ARG A 380 -15.42 -23.69 -20.09
C ARG A 380 -14.73 -22.71 -19.15
N GLU A 381 -14.49 -23.16 -17.93
CA GLU A 381 -13.69 -22.45 -16.93
C GLU A 381 -12.24 -22.99 -16.91
N THR A 382 -11.26 -22.10 -16.81
CA THR A 382 -9.85 -22.42 -16.59
C THR A 382 -9.30 -21.53 -15.47
N SER A 383 -8.72 -22.15 -14.43
CA SER A 383 -8.18 -21.43 -13.27
C SER A 383 -6.66 -21.55 -13.21
N PHE A 384 -5.98 -20.41 -13.35
CA PHE A 384 -4.56 -20.27 -13.03
C PHE A 384 -4.41 -19.86 -11.57
N ARG A 385 -3.43 -20.45 -10.90
CA ARG A 385 -3.13 -20.17 -9.49
C ARG A 385 -1.67 -19.79 -9.35
N LEU A 386 -1.42 -18.68 -8.68
CA LEU A 386 -0.10 -18.26 -8.26
C LEU A 386 -0.09 -18.25 -6.74
N GLY A 387 0.80 -19.00 -6.12
CA GLY A 387 0.86 -19.03 -4.66
C GLY A 387 2.24 -19.36 -4.13
N VAL A 388 2.37 -19.33 -2.81
CA VAL A 388 3.65 -19.56 -2.12
C VAL A 388 3.46 -20.50 -0.94
N GLY A 389 4.34 -21.49 -0.81
CA GLY A 389 4.47 -22.31 0.40
C GLY A 389 5.87 -22.15 1.02
N ARG A 390 6.03 -22.57 2.28
CA ARG A 390 7.30 -22.48 3.01
C ARG A 390 8.17 -23.74 2.87
N ASN A 391 7.63 -24.78 2.24
CA ASN A 391 8.31 -26.03 1.93
C ASN A 391 7.53 -26.80 0.84
N PRO A 392 8.16 -27.82 0.21
CA PRO A 392 7.50 -28.58 -0.87
C PRO A 392 6.18 -29.25 -0.47
N THR A 393 6.06 -29.72 0.78
CA THR A 393 4.84 -30.37 1.27
C THR A 393 3.67 -29.40 1.36
N GLU A 394 3.91 -28.20 1.90
CA GLU A 394 2.90 -27.14 1.98
C GLU A 394 2.45 -26.70 0.59
N VAL A 395 3.39 -26.51 -0.35
CA VAL A 395 3.08 -26.21 -1.76
C VAL A 395 2.17 -27.28 -2.36
N GLN A 396 2.53 -28.56 -2.21
CA GLN A 396 1.71 -29.67 -2.72
C GLN A 396 0.31 -29.71 -2.08
N ASN A 397 0.19 -29.38 -0.79
CA ASN A 397 -1.09 -29.32 -0.10
C ASN A 397 -1.96 -28.16 -0.59
N LEU A 398 -1.38 -26.96 -0.76
CA LEU A 398 -2.07 -25.80 -1.34
C LEU A 398 -2.57 -26.11 -2.75
N ILE A 399 -1.73 -26.66 -3.61
CA ILE A 399 -2.12 -27.05 -4.98
C ILE A 399 -3.28 -28.05 -4.94
N ARG A 400 -3.21 -29.11 -4.12
CA ARG A 400 -4.29 -30.10 -4.02
C ARG A 400 -5.59 -29.47 -3.52
N ARG A 401 -5.53 -28.62 -2.50
CA ARG A 401 -6.69 -27.91 -1.93
C ARG A 401 -7.39 -27.07 -3.01
N PHE A 402 -6.64 -26.26 -3.75
CA PHE A 402 -7.21 -25.36 -4.76
C PHE A 402 -7.52 -26.06 -6.11
N ARG A 403 -7.18 -27.34 -6.26
CA ARG A 403 -7.61 -28.18 -7.39
C ARG A 403 -8.95 -28.88 -7.16
N LEU A 404 -9.45 -28.93 -5.93
CA LEU A 404 -10.75 -29.53 -5.63
C LEU A 404 -11.84 -28.83 -6.46
N VAL A 405 -12.87 -29.59 -6.81
CA VAL A 405 -14.07 -29.04 -7.45
C VAL A 405 -14.61 -27.92 -6.56
N ASP A 406 -15.05 -26.82 -7.17
CA ASP A 406 -15.54 -25.61 -6.51
C ASP A 406 -14.55 -24.84 -5.64
N ALA A 407 -13.28 -25.26 -5.49
CA ALA A 407 -12.33 -24.56 -4.61
C ALA A 407 -12.16 -23.07 -4.96
N SER A 408 -12.15 -22.74 -6.25
CA SER A 408 -12.14 -21.36 -6.73
C SER A 408 -13.40 -20.59 -6.30
N ARG A 409 -14.58 -21.18 -6.47
CA ARG A 409 -15.86 -20.57 -6.07
C ARG A 409 -15.91 -20.34 -4.55
N VAL A 410 -15.52 -21.34 -3.75
CA VAL A 410 -15.48 -21.24 -2.28
C VAL A 410 -14.49 -20.16 -1.84
N ALA A 411 -13.35 -20.04 -2.51
CA ALA A 411 -12.38 -18.98 -2.21
C ALA A 411 -12.95 -17.57 -2.51
N LEU A 412 -13.69 -17.42 -3.62
CA LEU A 412 -14.38 -16.16 -3.96
C LEU A 412 -15.51 -15.84 -2.97
N GLU A 413 -16.31 -16.82 -2.57
CA GLU A 413 -17.32 -16.67 -1.53
C GLU A 413 -16.69 -16.20 -0.21
N GLY A 414 -15.55 -16.78 0.18
CA GLY A 414 -14.80 -16.34 1.35
C GLY A 414 -14.29 -14.89 1.26
N VAL A 415 -13.96 -14.40 0.06
CA VAL A 415 -13.63 -12.98 -0.18
C VAL A 415 -14.86 -12.10 0.04
N TRP A 416 -16.00 -12.45 -0.54
CA TRP A 416 -17.25 -11.72 -0.35
C TRP A 416 -17.73 -11.72 1.10
N ASP A 417 -17.74 -12.88 1.75
CA ASP A 417 -18.15 -13.02 3.15
C ASP A 417 -17.28 -12.15 4.07
N TYR A 418 -15.97 -12.15 3.84
CA TYR A 418 -15.04 -11.33 4.61
C TYR A 418 -15.33 -9.83 4.43
N TRP A 419 -15.38 -9.35 3.18
CA TRP A 419 -15.55 -7.93 2.91
C TRP A 419 -16.95 -7.43 3.25
N ASN A 420 -18.01 -8.20 2.96
CA ASN A 420 -19.38 -7.85 3.36
C ASN A 420 -19.51 -7.74 4.88
N ARG A 421 -18.91 -8.67 5.64
CA ARG A 421 -18.91 -8.60 7.11
C ARG A 421 -18.13 -7.39 7.62
N THR A 422 -16.92 -7.18 7.09
CA THR A 422 -15.98 -6.16 7.57
C THR A 422 -16.48 -4.76 7.24
N LEU A 423 -16.83 -4.51 5.99
CA LEU A 423 -17.29 -3.20 5.50
C LEU A 423 -18.72 -2.91 5.96
N GLY A 424 -19.56 -3.93 6.11
CA GLY A 424 -20.92 -3.81 6.63
C GLY A 424 -21.02 -3.60 8.15
N ALA A 425 -19.91 -3.37 8.86
CA ALA A 425 -19.94 -3.03 10.29
C ALA A 425 -20.69 -1.72 10.55
N VAL A 426 -20.53 -0.75 9.64
CA VAL A 426 -21.26 0.52 9.63
C VAL A 426 -21.71 0.78 8.20
N ASN A 427 -23.01 0.79 7.96
CA ASN A 427 -23.60 1.18 6.68
C ASN A 427 -24.51 2.38 6.90
N ILE A 428 -24.46 3.35 5.98
CA ILE A 428 -25.22 4.60 6.09
C ILE A 428 -26.11 4.79 4.86
N ASP A 429 -27.26 5.41 5.11
CA ASP A 429 -28.21 5.87 4.09
C ASP A 429 -28.49 7.35 4.34
N THR A 430 -27.74 8.19 3.61
CA THR A 430 -27.85 9.65 3.66
C THR A 430 -28.45 10.19 2.35
N PRO A 431 -28.98 11.43 2.37
CA PRO A 431 -29.45 12.09 1.15
C PRO A 431 -28.38 12.33 0.07
N ASP A 432 -27.09 12.17 0.40
CA ASP A 432 -25.98 12.29 -0.55
C ASP A 432 -25.45 10.90 -0.95
N PRO A 433 -25.69 10.43 -2.18
CA PRO A 433 -25.22 9.12 -2.61
C PRO A 433 -23.69 9.00 -2.65
N ALA A 434 -22.94 10.10 -2.83
CA ALA A 434 -21.48 10.05 -2.86
C ALA A 434 -20.91 9.76 -1.48
N VAL A 435 -21.55 10.30 -0.43
CA VAL A 435 -21.26 9.98 0.97
C VAL A 435 -21.50 8.50 1.25
N ASN A 436 -22.64 7.97 0.80
CA ASN A 436 -23.01 6.57 1.01
C ASN A 436 -21.98 5.63 0.37
N VAL A 437 -21.60 5.87 -0.90
CA VAL A 437 -20.61 5.04 -1.61
C VAL A 437 -19.27 5.00 -0.87
N MET A 438 -18.72 6.15 -0.48
CA MET A 438 -17.41 6.20 0.17
C MET A 438 -17.42 5.56 1.57
N ALA A 439 -18.46 5.84 2.36
CA ALA A 439 -18.59 5.33 3.73
C ALA A 439 -18.83 3.81 3.79
N ASN A 440 -19.67 3.29 2.89
CA ASN A 440 -20.17 1.92 2.94
C ASN A 440 -19.19 0.87 2.40
N GLY A 441 -17.96 1.28 2.04
CA GLY A 441 -16.91 0.31 1.74
C GLY A 441 -15.57 0.91 1.36
N TRP A 442 -15.51 1.81 0.38
CA TRP A 442 -14.26 2.20 -0.28
C TRP A 442 -13.19 2.78 0.66
N LEU A 443 -13.56 3.62 1.63
CA LEU A 443 -12.60 4.20 2.58
C LEU A 443 -11.95 3.14 3.48
N LEU A 444 -12.77 2.23 4.01
CA LEU A 444 -12.28 1.17 4.91
C LEU A 444 -11.57 0.06 4.13
N TYR A 445 -12.03 -0.25 2.92
CA TYR A 445 -11.37 -1.17 1.99
C TYR A 445 -9.97 -0.69 1.61
N GLN A 446 -9.82 0.59 1.25
CA GLN A 446 -8.51 1.21 0.99
C GLN A 446 -7.60 1.13 2.22
N THR A 447 -8.11 1.44 3.41
CA THR A 447 -7.35 1.36 4.66
C THR A 447 -6.87 -0.07 4.93
N LEU A 448 -7.74 -1.07 4.79
CA LEU A 448 -7.37 -2.44 5.16
C LEU A 448 -6.51 -3.14 4.10
N SER A 449 -6.98 -3.16 2.85
CA SER A 449 -6.32 -3.90 1.77
C SER A 449 -4.98 -3.27 1.39
N CYS A 450 -4.94 -1.95 1.21
CA CYS A 450 -3.75 -1.24 0.76
C CYS A 450 -2.82 -0.85 1.90
N ARG A 451 -3.33 -0.22 2.97
CA ARG A 451 -2.45 0.34 4.01
C ARG A 451 -2.01 -0.68 5.02
N LEU A 452 -2.93 -1.46 5.58
CA LEU A 452 -2.58 -2.41 6.62
C LEU A 452 -1.92 -3.68 6.07
N TRP A 453 -2.52 -4.31 5.05
CA TRP A 453 -2.06 -5.62 4.56
C TRP A 453 -1.07 -5.55 3.41
N GLY A 454 -1.38 -4.77 2.37
CA GLY A 454 -0.50 -4.64 1.22
C GLY A 454 0.73 -3.77 1.50
N ARG A 455 0.55 -2.71 2.28
CA ARG A 455 1.51 -1.60 2.46
C ARG A 455 2.03 -1.13 1.09
N THR A 456 1.11 -0.97 0.15
CA THR A 456 1.45 -0.78 -1.26
C THR A 456 0.31 -0.14 -2.07
N GLY A 457 0.64 0.52 -3.17
CA GLY A 457 -0.30 1.04 -4.17
C GLY A 457 0.35 1.04 -5.56
N PHE A 458 -0.22 1.77 -6.52
CA PHE A 458 0.41 1.93 -7.84
C PHE A 458 1.71 2.74 -7.75
N TYR A 459 1.63 3.92 -7.14
CA TYR A 459 2.73 4.89 -7.08
C TYR A 459 3.83 4.55 -6.06
N GLN A 460 3.57 3.59 -5.16
CA GLN A 460 4.52 3.18 -4.14
C GLN A 460 4.37 1.70 -3.83
N SER A 461 5.48 0.98 -3.93
CA SER A 461 5.59 -0.40 -3.49
C SER A 461 6.47 -0.49 -2.25
N GLY A 462 5.86 -0.25 -1.08
CA GLY A 462 6.57 0.02 0.18
C GLY A 462 6.83 -1.21 1.05
N GLY A 463 5.81 -1.99 1.38
CA GLY A 463 5.93 -3.24 2.16
C GLY A 463 6.33 -3.08 3.64
N ALA A 464 6.90 -1.95 4.04
CA ALA A 464 7.26 -1.60 5.41
C ALA A 464 6.05 -1.17 6.25
N TYR A 465 6.10 -1.45 7.54
CA TYR A 465 5.25 -0.79 8.52
C TYR A 465 5.91 0.54 8.90
N GLY A 466 5.20 1.66 8.74
CA GLY A 466 5.54 2.92 9.38
C GLY A 466 4.90 2.98 10.76
N PHE A 467 5.68 3.38 11.77
CA PHE A 467 5.26 3.39 13.18
C PHE A 467 4.03 4.28 13.35
N ARG A 468 4.19 5.57 13.02
CA ARG A 468 3.12 6.55 12.96
C ARG A 468 2.00 6.16 12.00
N ASP A 469 2.36 5.65 10.83
CA ASP A 469 1.44 5.43 9.72
C ASP A 469 0.39 4.37 10.04
N GLN A 470 0.80 3.15 10.38
CA GLN A 470 -0.17 2.08 10.62
C GLN A 470 -0.86 2.21 11.98
N LEU A 471 -0.25 2.88 12.95
CA LEU A 471 -0.93 3.29 14.17
C LEU A 471 -2.13 4.19 13.86
N GLN A 472 -1.99 5.14 12.93
CA GLN A 472 -3.10 5.96 12.46
C GLN A 472 -4.12 5.18 11.62
N ASP A 473 -3.66 4.31 10.72
CA ASP A 473 -4.54 3.51 9.86
C ASP A 473 -5.50 2.64 10.71
N VAL A 474 -5.03 2.05 11.82
CA VAL A 474 -5.87 1.21 12.68
C VAL A 474 -6.90 1.97 13.52
N LEU A 475 -6.83 3.31 13.58
CA LEU A 475 -7.83 4.13 14.29
C LEU A 475 -9.23 3.98 13.67
N ALA A 476 -9.30 3.76 12.35
CA ALA A 476 -10.54 3.56 11.61
C ALA A 476 -11.17 2.17 11.82
N LEU A 477 -10.39 1.20 12.33
CA LEU A 477 -10.82 -0.20 12.43
C LEU A 477 -11.60 -0.52 13.72
N VAL A 478 -11.69 0.42 14.67
CA VAL A 478 -12.30 0.18 15.99
C VAL A 478 -13.76 -0.31 15.92
N HIS A 479 -14.50 0.07 14.88
CA HIS A 479 -15.88 -0.37 14.65
C HIS A 479 -15.98 -1.73 13.94
N ALA A 480 -15.03 -2.04 13.06
CA ALA A 480 -15.13 -3.18 12.14
C ALA A 480 -14.25 -4.37 12.54
N GLU A 481 -12.97 -4.11 12.82
CA GLU A 481 -11.92 -5.11 13.08
C GLU A 481 -11.03 -4.68 14.27
N PRO A 482 -11.59 -4.47 15.47
CA PRO A 482 -10.82 -4.01 16.64
C PRO A 482 -9.69 -4.99 17.04
N ALA A 483 -9.80 -6.27 16.68
CA ALA A 483 -8.73 -7.25 16.89
C ALA A 483 -7.44 -6.87 16.13
N LEU A 484 -7.55 -6.30 14.92
CA LEU A 484 -6.41 -5.85 14.15
C LEU A 484 -5.76 -4.60 14.77
N THR A 485 -6.56 -3.70 15.35
CA THR A 485 -6.03 -2.58 16.15
C THR A 485 -5.22 -3.10 17.34
N ARG A 486 -5.76 -4.09 18.07
CA ARG A 486 -5.05 -4.73 19.20
C ARG A 486 -3.73 -5.34 18.77
N GLU A 487 -3.74 -6.15 17.71
CA GLU A 487 -2.55 -6.80 17.16
C GLU A 487 -1.49 -5.77 16.77
N HIS A 488 -1.91 -4.67 16.13
CA HIS A 488 -0.97 -3.65 15.67
C HIS A 488 -0.39 -2.82 16.82
N LEU A 489 -1.15 -2.53 17.88
CA LEU A 489 -0.60 -1.90 19.10
C LEU A 489 0.55 -2.70 19.68
N LEU A 490 0.38 -4.02 19.80
CA LEU A 490 1.41 -4.92 20.31
C LEU A 490 2.59 -5.00 19.35
N ARG A 491 2.34 -5.04 18.04
CA ARG A 491 3.39 -4.99 17.01
C ARG A 491 4.21 -3.72 17.14
N ALA A 492 3.59 -2.54 17.14
CA ALA A 492 4.29 -1.27 17.24
C ALA A 492 5.14 -1.19 18.53
N ALA A 493 4.60 -1.63 19.67
CA ALA A 493 5.36 -1.67 20.92
C ALA A 493 6.62 -2.56 20.86
N THR A 494 6.63 -3.64 20.07
CA THR A 494 7.83 -4.47 19.85
C THR A 494 8.96 -3.74 19.10
N HIS A 495 8.67 -2.58 18.51
CA HIS A 495 9.60 -1.74 17.76
C HIS A 495 9.97 -0.45 18.50
N GLN A 496 9.74 -0.41 19.82
CA GLN A 496 10.23 0.66 20.70
C GLN A 496 11.58 0.29 21.33
N PHE A 497 12.52 1.23 21.32
CA PHE A 497 13.80 1.11 22.01
C PHE A 497 13.68 1.40 23.50
N ARG A 498 14.67 0.95 24.28
CA ARG A 498 14.68 1.14 25.74
C ARG A 498 14.68 2.62 26.16
N GLU A 499 15.16 3.51 25.31
CA GLU A 499 15.16 4.96 25.55
C GLU A 499 13.79 5.62 25.34
N GLY A 500 12.82 4.90 24.76
CA GLY A 500 11.44 5.34 24.54
C GLY A 500 11.12 5.82 23.12
N ASP A 501 12.14 6.06 22.29
CA ASP A 501 12.01 6.26 20.84
C ASP A 501 11.84 4.93 20.09
N VAL A 502 11.64 4.98 18.77
CA VAL A 502 11.11 3.86 17.99
C VAL A 502 11.84 3.71 16.65
N GLN A 503 11.66 2.58 15.98
CA GLN A 503 11.91 2.54 14.54
C GLN A 503 10.78 3.29 13.84
N HIS A 504 11.11 4.37 13.12
CA HIS A 504 10.18 5.16 12.31
C HIS A 504 9.44 4.29 11.29
N TRP A 505 10.14 3.32 10.68
CA TRP A 505 9.54 2.25 9.90
C TRP A 505 10.43 1.00 9.86
N TRP A 506 9.84 -0.17 9.56
CA TRP A 506 10.57 -1.44 9.42
C TRP A 506 9.94 -2.40 8.42
N HIS A 507 10.75 -3.26 7.81
CA HIS A 507 10.30 -4.32 6.92
C HIS A 507 10.10 -5.65 7.68
N PRO A 508 8.92 -6.28 7.59
CA PRO A 508 8.77 -7.68 7.98
C PRO A 508 9.49 -8.60 6.98
N PRO A 509 9.86 -9.85 7.36
CA PRO A 509 9.72 -10.41 8.71
C PRO A 509 10.88 -10.08 9.65
N ALA A 510 12.03 -9.65 9.13
CA ALA A 510 13.25 -9.48 9.93
C ALA A 510 13.17 -8.30 10.92
N GLY A 511 12.39 -7.25 10.61
CA GLY A 511 12.32 -6.05 11.46
C GLY A 511 13.44 -5.04 11.20
N ARG A 512 14.18 -5.20 10.10
CA ARG A 512 15.17 -4.21 9.67
C ARG A 512 14.46 -2.91 9.29
N GLY A 513 14.92 -1.79 9.80
CA GLY A 513 14.18 -0.54 9.71
C GLY A 513 15.03 0.67 10.06
N VAL A 514 14.42 1.85 9.95
CA VAL A 514 15.07 3.12 10.25
C VAL A 514 14.68 3.61 11.63
N ARG A 515 15.67 3.98 12.44
CA ARG A 515 15.51 4.81 13.65
C ARG A 515 15.79 6.27 13.27
N THR A 516 14.96 7.22 13.71
CA THR A 516 15.12 8.66 13.43
C THR A 516 14.91 9.49 14.71
N HIS A 517 15.10 10.82 14.62
CA HIS A 517 14.70 11.78 15.66
C HIS A 517 13.32 12.42 15.40
N PHE A 518 12.43 11.74 14.66
CA PHE A 518 11.07 12.22 14.44
C PHE A 518 10.33 12.21 15.77
N SER A 519 9.91 13.38 16.20
CA SER A 519 9.49 13.60 17.59
C SER A 519 8.04 13.21 17.85
N ASP A 520 7.22 13.13 16.81
CA ASP A 520 5.81 12.77 16.92
C ASP A 520 5.57 11.26 16.98
N ASP A 521 6.48 10.47 16.41
CA ASP A 521 6.47 8.99 16.45
C ASP A 521 6.22 8.46 17.87
N TYR A 522 6.81 9.09 18.88
CA TYR A 522 6.71 8.66 20.27
C TYR A 522 5.24 8.69 20.77
N LEU A 523 4.44 9.60 20.24
CA LEU A 523 3.13 9.94 20.81
C LEU A 523 1.97 9.19 20.16
N TRP A 524 2.17 8.58 19.00
CA TRP A 524 1.12 7.81 18.32
C TRP A 524 0.71 6.55 19.09
N LEU A 525 1.66 5.83 19.69
CA LEU A 525 1.36 4.62 20.47
C LEU A 525 0.45 4.91 21.68
N PRO A 526 0.76 5.88 22.57
CA PRO A 526 -0.15 6.25 23.66
C PRO A 526 -1.48 6.82 23.16
N PHE A 527 -1.48 7.62 22.09
CA PHE A 527 -2.71 8.16 21.49
C PHE A 527 -3.69 7.05 21.06
N VAL A 528 -3.20 6.08 20.29
CA VAL A 528 -4.02 4.97 19.76
C VAL A 528 -4.42 4.02 20.87
N THR A 529 -3.55 3.79 21.85
CA THR A 529 -3.85 2.96 23.03
C THR A 529 -5.01 3.55 23.84
N CYS A 530 -4.97 4.85 24.14
CA CYS A 530 -6.06 5.55 24.84
C CYS A 530 -7.39 5.38 24.12
N ARG A 531 -7.38 5.59 22.80
CA ARG A 531 -8.57 5.43 21.97
C ARG A 531 -9.07 3.99 21.95
N TYR A 532 -8.17 3.02 21.72
CA TYR A 532 -8.54 1.61 21.65
C TYR A 532 -9.20 1.16 22.95
N VAL A 533 -8.60 1.47 24.10
CA VAL A 533 -9.16 1.12 25.42
C VAL A 533 -10.49 1.83 25.66
N LYS A 534 -10.62 3.11 25.29
CA LYS A 534 -11.88 3.85 25.41
C LYS A 534 -12.99 3.25 24.55
N CYS A 535 -12.69 2.90 23.30
CA CYS A 535 -13.68 2.40 22.36
C CYS A 535 -14.04 0.94 22.60
N VAL A 536 -13.05 0.07 22.81
CA VAL A 536 -13.26 -1.39 22.85
C VAL A 536 -13.44 -1.91 24.28
N ALA A 537 -13.05 -1.12 25.29
CA ALA A 537 -13.02 -1.51 26.71
C ALA A 537 -12.16 -2.76 27.02
N ASP A 538 -11.29 -3.19 26.09
CA ASP A 538 -10.25 -4.18 26.37
C ASP A 538 -9.12 -3.52 27.18
N THR A 539 -9.23 -3.59 28.50
CA THR A 539 -8.17 -3.14 29.41
C THR A 539 -7.02 -4.14 29.54
N GLY A 540 -7.24 -5.42 29.15
CA GLY A 540 -6.23 -6.46 29.25
C GLY A 540 -5.06 -6.26 28.29
N VAL A 541 -5.27 -5.57 27.16
CA VAL A 541 -4.18 -5.19 26.24
C VAL A 541 -3.06 -4.39 26.93
N LEU A 542 -3.39 -3.62 27.98
CA LEU A 542 -2.44 -2.76 28.69
C LEU A 542 -1.44 -3.55 29.53
N ASP A 543 -1.78 -4.81 29.84
CA ASP A 543 -1.01 -5.74 30.68
C ASP A 543 -0.19 -6.74 29.86
N GLU A 544 -0.30 -6.70 28.52
CA GLU A 544 0.49 -7.55 27.63
C GLU A 544 1.98 -7.23 27.75
N ALA A 545 2.78 -8.26 27.99
CA ALA A 545 4.22 -8.16 28.23
C ALA A 545 4.99 -8.19 26.91
N ILE A 546 5.71 -7.11 26.62
CA ILE A 546 6.33 -6.84 25.34
C ILE A 546 7.81 -6.49 25.55
N PRO A 547 8.75 -7.06 24.77
CA PRO A 547 10.16 -6.68 24.82
C PRO A 547 10.40 -5.32 24.17
N PHE A 548 11.42 -4.59 24.64
CA PHE A 548 12.01 -3.48 23.89
C PHE A 548 13.04 -3.97 22.85
N LEU A 549 13.52 -3.04 22.04
CA LEU A 549 14.70 -3.18 21.19
C LEU A 549 15.96 -2.63 21.88
N ASP A 550 17.10 -3.29 21.62
CA ASP A 550 18.44 -2.82 21.91
C ASP A 550 19.14 -2.44 20.59
N GLY A 551 19.61 -1.20 20.50
CA GLY A 551 20.36 -0.69 19.35
C GLY A 551 21.15 0.54 19.76
N ARG A 552 22.17 0.89 18.97
CA ARG A 552 22.97 2.09 19.23
C ARG A 552 22.05 3.33 19.24
N PRO A 553 22.18 4.24 20.22
CA PRO A 553 21.52 5.54 20.16
C PRO A 553 21.94 6.33 18.92
N LEU A 554 21.00 7.04 18.32
CA LEU A 554 21.32 8.01 17.27
C LEU A 554 22.19 9.13 17.83
N LYS A 555 23.21 9.53 17.08
CA LYS A 555 24.00 10.71 17.45
C LYS A 555 23.18 11.98 17.21
N PRO A 556 23.49 13.10 17.90
CA PRO A 556 22.79 14.36 17.68
C PRO A 556 22.87 14.87 16.23
N ASP A 557 23.94 14.57 15.50
CA ASP A 557 24.18 14.97 14.11
C ASP A 557 23.69 13.94 13.07
N GLU A 558 23.16 12.80 13.52
CA GLU A 558 22.70 11.71 12.66
C GLU A 558 21.17 11.78 12.51
N GLU A 559 20.70 12.09 11.29
CA GLU A 559 19.27 12.18 10.98
C GLU A 559 18.54 10.83 11.11
N ALA A 560 19.17 9.77 10.60
CA ALA A 560 18.56 8.45 10.51
C ALA A 560 19.62 7.34 10.53
N CYS A 561 19.25 6.18 11.06
CA CYS A 561 20.07 4.96 11.03
C CYS A 561 19.23 3.77 10.58
N TYR A 562 19.61 3.15 9.45
CA TYR A 562 18.98 1.92 8.97
C TYR A 562 19.74 0.70 9.51
N ASP A 563 19.09 -0.08 10.39
CA ASP A 563 19.72 -1.22 11.05
C ASP A 563 18.72 -2.34 11.37
N LEU A 564 19.26 -3.51 11.75
CA LEU A 564 18.52 -4.61 12.35
C LEU A 564 18.83 -4.62 13.86
N PRO A 565 17.97 -4.02 14.69
CA PRO A 565 18.20 -3.96 16.13
C PRO A 565 18.06 -5.34 16.78
N ASN A 566 18.71 -5.51 17.92
CA ASN A 566 18.56 -6.71 18.75
C ASN A 566 17.28 -6.60 19.59
N ARG A 567 16.70 -7.75 19.94
CA ARG A 567 15.63 -7.80 20.93
C ARG A 567 16.23 -7.71 22.33
N SER A 568 15.72 -6.80 23.15
CA SER A 568 16.15 -6.64 24.54
C SER A 568 15.58 -7.73 25.45
N GLU A 569 16.31 -8.01 26.53
CA GLU A 569 15.80 -8.82 27.66
C GLU A 569 14.83 -8.02 28.53
N GLU A 570 14.84 -6.68 28.44
CA GLU A 570 13.88 -5.84 29.17
C GLU A 570 12.49 -5.98 28.55
N VAL A 571 11.54 -6.40 29.39
CA VAL A 571 10.13 -6.58 29.03
C VAL A 571 9.28 -5.67 29.91
N ALA A 572 8.32 -4.99 29.31
CA ALA A 572 7.37 -4.14 30.02
C ALA A 572 5.95 -4.35 29.49
N THR A 573 4.96 -3.88 30.24
CA THR A 573 3.57 -3.94 29.76
C THR A 573 3.33 -2.87 28.69
N LEU A 574 2.34 -3.04 27.82
CA LEU A 574 1.97 -1.99 26.85
C LEU A 574 1.75 -0.62 27.51
N TYR A 575 1.12 -0.58 28.70
CA TYR A 575 0.99 0.66 29.46
C TYR A 575 2.35 1.32 29.75
N GLN A 576 3.36 0.55 30.14
CA GLN A 576 4.70 1.07 30.41
C GLN A 576 5.46 1.49 29.15
N HIS A 577 5.24 0.82 28.02
CA HIS A 577 5.70 1.31 26.71
C HIS A 577 5.14 2.70 26.40
N CYS A 578 3.84 2.90 26.64
CA CYS A 578 3.19 4.20 26.47
C CYS A 578 3.72 5.27 27.44
N VAL A 579 3.90 4.94 28.72
CA VAL A 579 4.50 5.85 29.72
C VAL A 579 5.88 6.31 29.25
N ARG A 580 6.73 5.37 28.83
CA ARG A 580 8.09 5.68 28.37
C ARG A 580 8.11 6.53 27.10
N ALA A 581 7.17 6.30 26.19
CA ALA A 581 7.03 7.11 24.98
C ALA A 581 6.61 8.56 25.31
N ILE A 582 5.66 8.72 26.24
CA ILE A 582 5.26 10.05 26.73
C ILE A 582 6.44 10.74 27.42
N GLU A 583 7.16 10.05 28.31
CA GLU A 583 8.33 10.62 28.98
C GLU A 583 9.40 11.06 27.98
N ARG A 584 9.61 10.30 26.90
CA ARG A 584 10.51 10.67 25.81
C ARG A 584 10.05 11.91 25.05
N GLY A 585 8.73 12.11 24.91
CA GLY A 585 8.13 13.29 24.27
C GLY A 585 8.12 14.55 25.14
N LEU A 586 8.41 14.47 26.45
CA LEU A 586 8.47 15.62 27.37
C LEU A 586 9.82 16.35 27.30
N ILE A 587 10.29 16.63 26.09
CA ILE A 587 11.53 17.38 25.82
C ILE A 587 11.14 18.68 25.11
N PHE A 588 11.45 19.80 25.75
CA PHE A 588 11.01 21.12 25.32
C PHE A 588 12.20 22.01 24.95
N GLY A 589 11.99 22.92 24.01
CA GLY A 589 12.96 23.95 23.62
C GLY A 589 12.85 25.22 24.46
N GLU A 590 13.34 26.33 23.89
CA GLU A 590 13.47 27.62 24.59
C GLU A 590 12.13 28.26 24.94
N HIS A 591 11.09 28.02 24.14
CA HIS A 591 9.75 28.55 24.36
C HIS A 591 8.87 27.59 25.18
N GLY A 592 9.43 26.47 25.64
CA GLY A 592 8.69 25.44 26.36
C GLY A 592 7.72 24.67 25.45
N LEU A 593 8.01 24.61 24.15
CA LEU A 593 7.28 23.81 23.15
C LEU A 593 8.10 22.55 22.81
N PRO A 594 7.48 21.45 22.34
CA PRO A 594 8.20 20.21 22.08
C PRO A 594 9.24 20.38 20.97
N LEU A 595 10.44 19.84 21.19
CA LEU A 595 11.48 19.84 20.16
C LEU A 595 11.01 19.06 18.94
N MET A 596 11.20 19.64 17.75
CA MET A 596 10.80 19.02 16.49
C MET A 596 11.78 17.94 16.03
N GLY A 597 13.07 18.05 16.39
CA GLY A 597 14.10 17.13 15.90
C GLY A 597 14.22 17.20 14.37
N CYS A 598 14.36 16.05 13.72
CA CYS A 598 14.43 15.97 12.26
C CYS A 598 13.06 15.79 11.58
N GLY A 599 11.97 16.12 12.28
CA GLY A 599 10.62 16.06 11.72
C GLY A 599 9.55 15.87 12.80
N ASP A 600 8.37 16.40 12.51
CA ASP A 600 7.13 15.98 13.15
C ASP A 600 6.29 15.20 12.11
N TRP A 601 4.95 15.27 12.17
CA TRP A 601 4.11 14.60 11.18
C TRP A 601 4.37 15.05 9.73
N ASN A 602 4.85 16.27 9.49
CA ASN A 602 5.30 16.67 8.17
C ASN A 602 6.77 16.30 7.98
N ASP A 603 7.00 15.12 7.41
CA ASP A 603 8.33 14.56 7.19
C ASP A 603 9.25 15.49 6.37
N GLY A 604 8.68 16.34 5.50
CA GLY A 604 9.43 17.25 4.64
C GLY A 604 10.09 18.43 5.35
N MET A 605 9.71 18.72 6.60
CA MET A 605 10.26 19.81 7.41
C MET A 605 11.45 19.34 8.28
N ASN A 606 12.32 18.49 7.71
CA ASN A 606 13.35 17.76 8.44
C ASN A 606 14.55 18.60 8.93
N LEU A 607 14.69 19.85 8.48
CA LEU A 607 15.78 20.74 8.90
C LEU A 607 15.36 21.80 9.93
N VAL A 608 14.09 21.84 10.33
CA VAL A 608 13.58 22.87 11.27
C VAL A 608 14.26 22.78 12.64
N GLY A 609 14.44 21.57 13.16
CA GLY A 609 14.99 21.32 14.51
C GLY A 609 16.18 20.37 14.54
N ILE A 610 16.91 20.20 13.43
CA ILE A 610 17.99 19.20 13.29
C ILE A 610 19.15 19.42 14.28
N LYS A 611 19.35 20.64 14.79
CA LYS A 611 20.35 20.96 15.83
C LYS A 611 19.80 20.81 17.25
N GLY A 612 18.60 20.28 17.40
CA GLY A 612 17.97 20.00 18.69
C GLY A 612 17.48 21.25 19.43
N ARG A 613 17.15 22.33 18.72
CA ARG A 613 16.62 23.58 19.30
C ARG A 613 15.27 23.98 18.71
N GLY A 614 15.00 23.63 17.46
CA GLY A 614 13.74 23.93 16.80
C GLY A 614 12.55 23.22 17.46
N GLU A 615 11.41 23.89 17.49
CA GLU A 615 10.21 23.48 18.23
C GLU A 615 8.99 23.41 17.32
N SER A 616 8.11 22.42 17.52
CA SER A 616 6.88 22.26 16.73
C SER A 616 5.63 22.68 17.51
N VAL A 617 4.85 23.59 16.93
CA VAL A 617 3.57 24.04 17.51
C VAL A 617 2.46 23.01 17.30
N TRP A 618 2.43 22.34 16.14
CA TRP A 618 1.50 21.23 15.91
C TRP A 618 1.71 20.11 16.93
N LEU A 619 2.97 19.72 17.16
CA LEU A 619 3.31 18.69 18.13
C LEU A 619 2.94 19.12 19.55
N ALA A 620 3.01 20.40 19.89
CA ALA A 620 2.55 20.92 21.18
C ALA A 620 1.05 20.65 21.42
N PHE A 621 0.20 20.93 20.42
CA PHE A 621 -1.23 20.60 20.49
C PHE A 621 -1.47 19.09 20.56
N PHE A 622 -0.74 18.30 19.77
CA PHE A 622 -0.88 16.84 19.79
C PHE A 622 -0.46 16.24 21.15
N LEU A 623 0.68 16.67 21.69
CA LEU A 623 1.17 16.24 23.01
C LEU A 623 0.19 16.62 24.12
N TYR A 624 -0.40 17.82 24.08
CA TYR A 624 -1.44 18.21 25.04
C TYR A 624 -2.61 17.21 25.05
N ASP A 625 -3.10 16.82 23.88
CA ASP A 625 -4.20 15.87 23.73
C ASP A 625 -3.81 14.49 24.28
N VAL A 626 -2.62 14.00 23.92
CA VAL A 626 -2.08 12.72 24.43
C VAL A 626 -1.96 12.73 25.96
N LEU A 627 -1.40 13.79 26.55
CA LEU A 627 -1.27 13.92 28.01
C LEU A 627 -2.63 13.95 28.70
N THR A 628 -3.60 14.66 28.13
CA THR A 628 -4.95 14.78 28.70
C THR A 628 -5.68 13.45 28.66
N GLN A 629 -5.64 12.74 27.53
CA GLN A 629 -6.26 11.42 27.41
C GLN A 629 -5.56 10.37 28.29
N PHE A 630 -4.23 10.34 28.27
CA PHE A 630 -3.47 9.35 29.02
C PHE A 630 -3.53 9.58 30.52
N ALA A 631 -3.68 10.83 30.99
CA ALA A 631 -3.98 11.10 32.40
C ALA A 631 -5.28 10.42 32.86
N GLY A 632 -6.31 10.38 31.99
CA GLY A 632 -7.54 9.64 32.24
C GLY A 632 -7.28 8.14 32.38
N LEU A 633 -6.50 7.55 31.48
CA LEU A 633 -6.12 6.13 31.50
C LEU A 633 -5.24 5.77 32.72
N ALA A 634 -4.26 6.60 33.06
CA ALA A 634 -3.39 6.40 34.22
C ALA A 634 -4.20 6.38 35.53
N ARG A 635 -5.21 7.25 35.67
CA ARG A 635 -6.13 7.23 36.82
C ARG A 635 -6.92 5.95 36.94
N THR A 636 -7.45 5.40 35.84
CA THR A 636 -8.17 4.12 35.89
C THR A 636 -7.26 2.96 36.29
N ARG A 637 -5.97 3.06 35.97
CA ARG A 637 -4.91 2.15 36.44
C ARG A 637 -4.36 2.46 37.83
N LYS A 638 -4.89 3.47 38.52
CA LYS A 638 -4.44 3.92 39.85
C LYS A 638 -2.99 4.41 39.90
N ASP A 639 -2.42 4.77 38.76
CA ASP A 639 -1.13 5.46 38.64
C ASP A 639 -1.33 6.98 38.78
N ILE A 640 -1.72 7.38 39.99
CA ILE A 640 -2.01 8.78 40.32
C ILE A 640 -0.79 9.69 40.09
N PRO A 641 0.45 9.32 40.48
CA PRO A 641 1.62 10.18 40.25
C PRO A 641 1.83 10.50 38.77
N PHE A 642 1.72 9.52 37.88
CA PHE A 642 1.88 9.77 36.45
C PHE A 642 0.72 10.59 35.88
N ALA A 643 -0.51 10.29 36.29
CA ALA A 643 -1.68 11.07 35.88
C ALA A 643 -1.55 12.56 36.23
N ASP A 644 -1.12 12.88 37.45
CA ASP A 644 -0.94 14.26 37.91
C ASP A 644 0.23 14.95 37.19
N ARG A 645 1.30 14.21 36.87
CA ARG A 645 2.38 14.71 36.02
C ARG A 645 1.87 15.06 34.63
N CYS A 646 1.08 14.18 33.99
CA CYS A 646 0.50 14.45 32.68
C CYS A 646 -0.38 15.71 32.69
N VAL A 647 -1.25 15.87 33.69
CA VAL A 647 -2.11 17.06 33.82
C VAL A 647 -1.28 18.33 34.05
N THR A 648 -0.24 18.26 34.89
CA THR A 648 0.64 19.41 35.16
C THR A 648 1.38 19.84 33.89
N GLN A 649 1.95 18.88 33.15
CA GLN A 649 2.65 19.15 31.90
C GLN A 649 1.69 19.68 30.82
N ALA A 650 0.49 19.12 30.69
CA ALA A 650 -0.51 19.61 29.74
C ALA A 650 -0.89 21.07 30.01
N ARG A 651 -1.11 21.45 31.28
CA ARG A 651 -1.41 22.85 31.66
C ARG A 651 -0.26 23.80 31.35
N GLN A 652 0.97 23.40 31.67
CA GLN A 652 2.15 24.22 31.37
C GLN A 652 2.32 24.38 29.86
N LEU A 653 2.16 23.30 29.09
CA LEU A 653 2.27 23.31 27.64
C LEU A 653 1.20 24.22 27.00
N GLN A 654 -0.05 24.16 27.47
CA GLN A 654 -1.11 25.06 27.03
C GLN A 654 -0.75 26.53 27.24
N GLN A 655 -0.19 26.88 28.41
CA GLN A 655 0.27 28.25 28.69
C GLN A 655 1.40 28.67 27.74
N ASN A 656 2.37 27.79 27.50
CA ASN A 656 3.48 28.05 26.59
C ASN A 656 3.01 28.26 25.15
N ILE A 657 2.06 27.44 24.67
CA ILE A 657 1.42 27.62 23.36
C ILE A 657 0.80 29.01 23.25
N GLU A 658 -0.03 29.41 24.21
CA GLU A 658 -0.73 30.69 24.14
C GLU A 658 0.21 31.90 24.30
N GLN A 659 1.35 31.73 24.97
CA GLN A 659 2.35 32.77 25.15
C GLN A 659 3.29 32.91 23.93
N HIS A 660 3.67 31.81 23.29
CA HIS A 660 4.79 31.78 22.33
C HIS A 660 4.42 31.36 20.91
N ALA A 661 3.23 30.80 20.68
CA ALA A 661 2.84 30.30 19.37
C ALA A 661 1.82 31.17 18.62
N TRP A 662 1.32 32.27 19.20
CA TRP A 662 0.33 33.13 18.55
C TRP A 662 0.99 34.23 17.70
N ASP A 663 0.72 34.24 16.39
CA ASP A 663 1.28 35.22 15.43
C ASP A 663 0.39 36.46 15.23
N GLY A 664 -0.75 36.54 15.92
CA GLY A 664 -1.68 37.67 15.86
C GLY A 664 -3.02 37.35 15.18
N ALA A 665 -3.01 36.50 14.15
CA ALA A 665 -4.21 36.04 13.45
C ALA A 665 -4.35 34.51 13.39
N TRP A 666 -3.24 33.78 13.51
CA TRP A 666 -3.18 32.32 13.54
C TRP A 666 -2.01 31.87 14.44
N TYR A 667 -1.92 30.57 14.71
CA TYR A 667 -0.78 29.99 15.40
C TYR A 667 0.38 29.74 14.44
N LEU A 668 1.61 29.96 14.90
CA LEU A 668 2.84 29.62 14.19
C LEU A 668 2.89 28.13 13.86
N ARG A 669 3.70 27.77 12.86
CA ARG A 669 3.97 26.38 12.50
C ARG A 669 5.05 25.76 13.39
N ALA A 670 6.15 26.49 13.58
CA ALA A 670 7.32 26.04 14.31
C ALA A 670 8.26 27.21 14.62
N TRP A 671 9.29 26.93 15.42
CA TRP A 671 10.49 27.75 15.57
C TRP A 671 11.68 27.00 15.00
N PHE A 672 12.51 27.65 14.18
CA PHE A 672 13.76 27.07 13.70
C PHE A 672 14.83 27.01 14.79
N ASP A 673 15.87 26.19 14.60
CA ASP A 673 17.03 26.12 15.49
C ASP A 673 17.73 27.47 15.75
N ASN A 674 17.59 28.43 14.84
CA ASN A 674 18.16 29.79 14.96
C ASN A 674 17.23 30.78 15.67
N GLY A 675 16.03 30.36 16.07
CA GLY A 675 15.00 31.20 16.70
C GLY A 675 14.12 31.99 15.73
N GLU A 676 14.26 31.81 14.41
CA GLU A 676 13.33 32.41 13.44
C GLU A 676 11.98 31.66 13.46
N PRO A 677 10.84 32.37 13.41
CA PRO A 677 9.53 31.73 13.36
C PRO A 677 9.24 31.19 11.95
N LEU A 678 8.50 30.08 11.90
CA LEU A 678 7.91 29.49 10.69
C LEU A 678 6.38 29.51 10.80
N GLY A 679 5.66 29.73 9.70
CA GLY A 679 4.20 29.90 9.76
C GLY A 679 3.78 31.27 10.30
N SER A 680 4.62 32.29 10.11
CA SER A 680 4.38 33.67 10.53
C SER A 680 3.98 34.54 9.35
N SER A 681 3.11 35.51 9.62
CA SER A 681 2.78 36.63 8.72
C SER A 681 4.01 37.42 8.26
N THR A 682 5.14 37.31 8.99
CA THR A 682 6.42 37.94 8.64
C THR A 682 7.24 37.13 7.63
N ASN A 683 6.93 35.84 7.42
CA ASN A 683 7.63 35.01 6.45
C ASN A 683 7.21 35.36 5.01
N GLN A 684 8.13 35.16 4.05
CA GLN A 684 7.84 35.33 2.61
C GLN A 684 7.08 34.13 2.03
N GLU A 685 7.34 32.94 2.55
CA GLU A 685 6.78 31.65 2.16
C GLU A 685 6.33 30.93 3.44
N CYS A 686 5.36 30.03 3.33
CA CYS A 686 4.72 29.34 4.46
C CYS A 686 4.29 30.32 5.56
N GLN A 687 3.43 31.27 5.21
CA GLN A 687 2.93 32.25 6.16
C GLN A 687 1.88 31.68 7.12
N ILE A 688 1.07 30.74 6.62
CA ILE A 688 0.07 30.03 7.41
C ILE A 688 0.08 28.56 7.00
N ASP A 689 0.10 27.68 7.99
CA ASP A 689 0.00 26.22 7.84
C ASP A 689 -1.26 25.74 8.55
N SER A 690 -2.03 24.84 7.93
CA SER A 690 -3.31 24.34 8.45
C SER A 690 -3.18 23.42 9.68
N LEU A 691 -2.03 22.79 9.90
CA LEU A 691 -1.86 21.77 10.93
C LEU A 691 -2.04 22.33 12.35
N PRO A 692 -1.32 23.39 12.79
CA PRO A 692 -1.49 23.91 14.14
C PRO A 692 -2.89 24.49 14.37
N GLN A 693 -3.51 25.05 13.33
CA GLN A 693 -4.83 25.70 13.45
C GLN A 693 -5.92 24.66 13.64
N SER A 694 -5.85 23.58 12.87
CA SER A 694 -6.78 22.45 13.00
C SER A 694 -6.63 21.81 14.38
N TRP A 695 -5.39 21.60 14.82
CA TRP A 695 -5.10 20.94 16.08
C TRP A 695 -5.31 21.83 17.32
N SER A 696 -5.33 23.16 17.18
CA SER A 696 -5.76 24.04 18.27
C SER A 696 -7.21 23.78 18.68
N VAL A 697 -8.05 23.40 17.70
CA VAL A 697 -9.44 22.98 17.93
C VAL A 697 -9.53 21.51 18.33
N ILE A 698 -8.89 20.60 17.60
CA ILE A 698 -9.02 19.14 17.82
C ILE A 698 -8.53 18.73 19.21
N SER A 699 -7.40 19.29 19.67
CA SER A 699 -6.85 19.02 21.00
C SER A 699 -7.64 19.69 22.13
N GLY A 700 -8.40 20.74 21.82
CA GLY A 700 -9.04 21.62 22.80
C GLY A 700 -8.05 22.45 23.64
N ALA A 701 -6.76 22.51 23.27
CA ALA A 701 -5.77 23.28 24.02
C ALA A 701 -5.76 24.77 23.64
N GLY A 702 -6.11 25.12 22.40
CA GLY A 702 -6.07 26.50 21.93
C GLY A 702 -7.15 27.37 22.59
N ASP A 703 -6.85 28.65 22.79
CA ASP A 703 -7.89 29.61 23.15
C ASP A 703 -9.01 29.60 22.09
N MET A 704 -10.26 29.56 22.55
CA MET A 704 -11.42 29.39 21.67
C MET A 704 -11.59 30.55 20.69
N SER A 705 -11.27 31.78 21.09
CA SER A 705 -11.40 32.96 20.24
C SER A 705 -10.29 32.99 19.18
N ARG A 706 -9.06 32.70 19.59
CA ARG A 706 -7.89 32.60 18.70
C ARG A 706 -8.02 31.45 17.72
N SER A 707 -8.44 30.27 18.18
CA SER A 707 -8.68 29.11 17.32
C SER A 707 -9.75 29.40 16.26
N ARG A 708 -10.84 30.09 16.63
CA ARG A 708 -11.86 30.52 15.66
C ARG A 708 -11.29 31.50 14.63
N GLN A 709 -10.49 32.48 15.06
CA GLN A 709 -9.83 33.42 14.16
C GLN A 709 -8.80 32.74 13.23
N ALA A 710 -8.03 31.79 13.76
CA ALA A 710 -7.07 31.00 12.98
C ALA A 710 -7.77 30.16 11.91
N MET A 711 -8.86 29.48 12.26
CA MET A 711 -9.65 28.70 11.31
C MET A 711 -10.36 29.57 10.26
N GLN A 712 -10.77 30.79 10.61
CA GLN A 712 -11.24 31.76 9.60
C GLN A 712 -10.13 32.15 8.61
N SER A 713 -8.90 32.30 9.10
CA SER A 713 -7.73 32.53 8.24
C SER A 713 -7.45 31.35 7.32
N VAL A 714 -7.61 30.11 7.81
CA VAL A 714 -7.54 28.88 6.99
C VAL A 714 -8.61 28.89 5.89
N ASP A 715 -9.87 29.19 6.21
CA ASP A 715 -10.95 29.25 5.20
C ASP A 715 -10.69 30.29 4.11
N GLN A 716 -10.13 31.45 4.49
CA GLN A 716 -9.88 32.55 3.56
C GLN A 716 -8.63 32.31 2.70
N ARG A 717 -7.59 31.67 3.24
CA ARG A 717 -6.28 31.56 2.58
C ARG A 717 -5.98 30.20 1.98
N LEU A 718 -6.44 29.12 2.59
CA LEU A 718 -6.04 27.76 2.23
C LEU A 718 -7.15 26.97 1.53
N VAL A 719 -8.43 27.34 1.73
CA VAL A 719 -9.55 26.70 1.02
C VAL A 719 -9.74 27.35 -0.34
N ARG A 720 -9.33 26.66 -1.40
CA ARG A 720 -9.48 27.10 -2.79
C ARG A 720 -10.71 26.44 -3.43
N ARG A 721 -11.89 27.00 -3.13
CA ARG A 721 -13.20 26.50 -3.61
C ARG A 721 -13.28 26.33 -5.14
N GLU A 722 -12.78 27.31 -5.90
CA GLU A 722 -12.78 27.24 -7.38
C GLU A 722 -11.88 26.12 -7.92
N ALA A 723 -10.80 25.81 -7.21
CA ALA A 723 -9.88 24.72 -7.57
C ALA A 723 -10.31 23.37 -6.96
N GLY A 724 -11.32 23.36 -6.10
CA GLY A 724 -11.82 22.17 -5.41
C GLY A 724 -10.81 21.56 -4.44
N LEU A 725 -9.99 22.35 -3.72
CA LEU A 725 -8.96 21.80 -2.83
C LEU A 725 -8.71 22.66 -1.59
N ILE A 726 -8.09 22.05 -0.57
CA ILE A 726 -7.65 22.67 0.69
C ILE A 726 -6.13 22.50 0.81
N GLN A 727 -5.38 23.60 0.73
CA GLN A 727 -3.91 23.58 0.80
C GLN A 727 -3.40 23.29 2.21
N LEU A 728 -2.22 22.66 2.29
CA LEU A 728 -1.54 22.44 3.57
C LEU A 728 -1.02 23.76 4.17
N PHE A 729 -0.38 24.59 3.35
CA PHE A 729 0.10 25.93 3.71
C PHE A 729 0.21 26.85 2.49
N ASP A 730 0.35 28.16 2.72
CA ASP A 730 0.49 29.18 1.69
C ASP A 730 1.36 30.37 2.17
N PRO A 731 2.19 30.98 1.30
CA PRO A 731 2.63 30.51 -0.02
C PRO A 731 3.53 29.26 0.04
N PRO A 732 3.66 28.46 -1.03
CA PRO A 732 4.63 27.36 -1.09
C PRO A 732 6.08 27.85 -1.00
N PHE A 733 6.99 27.00 -0.53
CA PHE A 733 8.43 27.29 -0.56
C PHE A 733 8.98 27.22 -1.99
N ASP A 734 9.85 28.17 -2.36
CA ASP A 734 10.50 28.23 -3.67
C ASP A 734 11.88 28.90 -3.56
N LYS A 735 11.91 30.20 -3.25
CA LYS A 735 13.10 31.05 -3.39
C LYS A 735 13.55 31.74 -2.12
N SER A 736 12.77 31.70 -1.03
CA SER A 736 13.14 32.36 0.21
C SER A 736 14.44 31.79 0.82
N ALA A 737 15.05 32.46 1.79
CA ALA A 737 16.19 31.92 2.51
C ALA A 737 15.80 30.86 3.56
N LEU A 738 14.50 30.74 3.89
CA LEU A 738 14.00 29.74 4.83
C LEU A 738 14.24 28.35 4.25
N ASP A 739 14.87 27.48 5.02
CA ASP A 739 15.17 26.11 4.61
C ASP A 739 14.58 25.11 5.61
N PRO A 740 13.31 24.74 5.45
CA PRO A 740 12.65 23.75 6.29
C PRO A 740 13.14 22.33 6.04
N GLY A 741 13.87 22.06 4.94
CA GLY A 741 14.28 20.73 4.55
C GLY A 741 13.78 20.30 3.17
N TYR A 742 13.69 19.00 2.93
CA TYR A 742 13.46 18.45 1.60
C TYR A 742 12.11 18.82 1.00
N ILE A 743 11.14 19.30 1.81
CA ILE A 743 9.86 19.83 1.32
C ILE A 743 10.06 20.92 0.25
N LYS A 744 11.12 21.72 0.38
CA LYS A 744 11.47 22.76 -0.59
C LYS A 744 12.01 22.20 -1.92
N GLY A 745 12.36 20.92 -1.95
CA GLY A 745 12.70 20.19 -3.17
C GLY A 745 11.49 19.82 -4.04
N TYR A 746 10.27 19.86 -3.48
CA TYR A 746 9.05 19.68 -4.27
C TYR A 746 8.72 20.94 -5.07
N ILE A 747 8.11 20.74 -6.24
CA ILE A 747 7.57 21.84 -7.05
C ILE A 747 6.53 22.62 -6.22
N PRO A 748 6.57 23.96 -6.22
CA PRO A 748 5.58 24.77 -5.50
C PRO A 748 4.14 24.43 -5.89
N GLY A 749 3.29 24.14 -4.91
CA GLY A 749 1.88 23.74 -5.10
C GLY A 749 1.66 22.25 -5.34
N VAL A 750 2.69 21.41 -5.14
CA VAL A 750 2.63 19.95 -5.28
C VAL A 750 2.91 19.31 -3.93
N ARG A 751 2.16 18.25 -3.60
CA ARG A 751 2.40 17.43 -2.40
C ARG A 751 2.38 18.29 -1.12
N GLU A 752 3.30 18.05 -0.19
CA GLU A 752 3.42 18.80 1.06
C GLU A 752 3.80 20.27 0.81
N ASN A 753 4.43 20.63 -0.32
CA ASN A 753 4.88 22.01 -0.59
C ASN A 753 3.73 22.90 -1.12
N GLY A 754 2.78 23.22 -0.26
CA GLY A 754 1.64 24.10 -0.57
C GLY A 754 0.59 23.50 -1.52
N GLY A 755 0.65 22.21 -1.83
CA GLY A 755 -0.47 21.48 -2.42
C GLY A 755 -1.54 21.13 -1.38
N GLN A 756 -2.62 20.46 -1.80
CA GLN A 756 -3.47 19.75 -0.84
C GLN A 756 -2.75 18.47 -0.47
N TYR A 757 -2.41 18.33 0.80
CA TYR A 757 -2.10 17.05 1.40
C TYR A 757 -3.35 16.57 2.14
N THR A 758 -4.08 15.63 1.55
CA THR A 758 -5.46 15.32 1.90
C THR A 758 -5.62 14.96 3.38
N HIS A 759 -4.62 14.35 4.00
CA HIS A 759 -4.62 14.02 5.42
C HIS A 759 -4.72 15.29 6.30
N GLY A 760 -3.90 16.32 6.04
CA GLY A 760 -3.97 17.60 6.75
C GLY A 760 -5.27 18.36 6.44
N ALA A 761 -5.76 18.26 5.20
CA ALA A 761 -7.05 18.83 4.82
C ALA A 761 -8.22 18.18 5.59
N ILE A 762 -8.19 16.87 5.84
CA ILE A 762 -9.20 16.18 6.65
C ILE A 762 -9.25 16.73 8.08
N TRP A 763 -8.10 17.01 8.70
CA TRP A 763 -8.06 17.64 10.02
C TRP A 763 -8.65 19.05 10.01
N THR A 764 -8.44 19.82 8.95
CA THR A 764 -9.11 21.12 8.76
C THR A 764 -10.63 20.95 8.80
N VAL A 765 -11.18 19.98 8.08
CA VAL A 765 -12.64 19.72 8.07
C VAL A 765 -13.14 19.22 9.43
N MET A 766 -12.37 18.36 10.10
CA MET A 766 -12.68 17.92 11.47
C MET A 766 -12.77 19.12 12.43
N ALA A 767 -11.83 20.06 12.35
CA ALA A 767 -11.82 21.25 13.20
C ALA A 767 -13.06 22.13 12.98
N PHE A 768 -13.46 22.42 11.73
CA PHE A 768 -14.70 23.16 11.45
C PHE A 768 -15.95 22.44 12.00
N ALA A 769 -16.01 21.11 11.85
CA ALA A 769 -17.10 20.32 12.42
C ALA A 769 -17.14 20.39 13.95
N LEU A 770 -15.98 20.32 14.62
CA LEU A 770 -15.87 20.43 16.08
C LEU A 770 -16.23 21.84 16.60
N MET A 771 -16.03 22.89 15.80
CA MET A 771 -16.49 24.26 16.08
C MET A 771 -18.01 24.45 15.93
N GLY A 772 -18.73 23.45 15.42
CA GLY A 772 -20.18 23.51 15.16
C GLY A 772 -20.54 24.17 13.82
N GLU A 773 -19.58 24.39 12.93
CA GLU A 773 -19.81 24.95 11.59
C GLU A 773 -20.25 23.86 10.59
N ASN A 774 -21.39 23.22 10.88
CA ASN A 774 -21.82 22.00 10.19
C ASN A 774 -21.94 22.16 8.66
N ASP A 775 -22.59 23.21 8.17
CA ASP A 775 -22.77 23.43 6.73
C ASP A 775 -21.43 23.56 6.00
N ARG A 776 -20.48 24.28 6.61
CA ARG A 776 -19.12 24.44 6.08
C ARG A 776 -18.36 23.13 6.13
N ALA A 777 -18.47 22.36 7.21
CA ALA A 777 -17.79 21.08 7.30
C ALA A 777 -18.24 20.10 6.19
N TRP A 778 -19.53 20.06 5.87
CA TRP A 778 -20.04 19.25 4.75
C TRP A 778 -19.63 19.80 3.38
N GLU A 779 -19.64 21.12 3.19
CA GLU A 779 -19.08 21.75 1.98
C GLU A 779 -17.63 21.33 1.75
N LEU A 780 -16.79 21.46 2.78
CA LEU A 780 -15.37 21.13 2.70
C LEU A 780 -15.14 19.62 2.54
N PHE A 781 -15.96 18.76 3.15
CA PHE A 781 -15.91 17.32 2.88
C PHE A 781 -16.16 17.02 1.40
N SER A 782 -17.11 17.71 0.76
CA SER A 782 -17.37 17.55 -0.67
C SER A 782 -16.16 17.93 -1.53
N LEU A 783 -15.32 18.89 -1.10
CA LEU A 783 -14.07 19.23 -1.78
C LEU A 783 -13.01 18.12 -1.68
N LEU A 784 -13.11 17.21 -0.70
CA LEU A 784 -12.14 16.13 -0.50
C LEU A 784 -12.60 14.80 -1.12
N ASN A 785 -13.89 14.68 -1.45
CA ASN A 785 -14.47 13.43 -1.92
C ASN A 785 -14.03 13.14 -3.37
N PRO A 786 -13.29 12.04 -3.64
CA PRO A 786 -12.80 11.71 -4.99
C PRO A 786 -13.92 11.59 -6.03
N ILE A 787 -15.14 11.23 -5.62
CA ILE A 787 -16.30 11.16 -6.51
C ILE A 787 -16.60 12.54 -7.13
N HIS A 788 -16.53 13.62 -6.35
CA HIS A 788 -16.83 14.96 -6.84
C HIS A 788 -15.71 15.56 -7.72
N HIS A 789 -14.49 15.04 -7.61
CA HIS A 789 -13.39 15.38 -8.52
C HIS A 789 -13.48 14.69 -9.88
N GLY A 790 -14.30 13.63 -9.99
CA GLY A 790 -14.32 12.75 -11.15
C GLY A 790 -15.71 12.40 -11.66
N ALA A 791 -16.75 13.18 -11.31
CA ALA A 791 -18.14 12.84 -11.62
C ALA A 791 -18.53 13.11 -13.08
N THR A 792 -17.81 13.98 -13.80
CA THR A 792 -18.03 14.25 -15.23
C THR A 792 -16.77 13.97 -16.07
N PRO A 793 -16.89 13.82 -17.40
CA PRO A 793 -15.75 13.65 -18.30
C PRO A 793 -14.68 14.75 -18.17
N GLU A 794 -15.09 16.01 -17.98
CA GLU A 794 -14.19 17.16 -17.86
C GLU A 794 -13.43 17.11 -16.53
N GLN A 795 -14.15 16.79 -15.45
CA GLN A 795 -13.57 16.70 -14.11
C GLN A 795 -12.56 15.55 -14.01
N ILE A 796 -12.92 14.35 -14.50
CA ILE A 796 -12.01 13.21 -14.46
C ILE A 796 -10.77 13.39 -15.37
N ALA A 797 -10.89 14.18 -16.45
CA ALA A 797 -9.74 14.54 -17.27
C ALA A 797 -8.72 15.45 -16.53
N VAL A 798 -9.20 16.26 -15.58
CA VAL A 798 -8.36 17.08 -14.68
C VAL A 798 -7.79 16.22 -13.57
N TYR A 799 -8.65 15.49 -12.84
CA TYR A 799 -8.27 14.69 -11.68
C TYR A 799 -7.35 13.51 -12.04
N LYS A 800 -7.59 12.88 -13.20
CA LYS A 800 -6.87 11.76 -13.83
C LYS A 800 -6.85 10.42 -13.10
N VAL A 801 -6.71 10.43 -11.79
CA VAL A 801 -6.56 9.23 -10.95
C VAL A 801 -7.92 8.63 -10.57
N GLU A 802 -7.91 7.56 -9.80
CA GLU A 802 -9.10 6.78 -9.45
C GLU A 802 -10.17 7.60 -8.70
N PRO A 803 -11.43 7.67 -9.18
CA PRO A 803 -12.50 8.40 -8.50
C PRO A 803 -13.16 7.61 -7.35
N TYR A 804 -12.68 6.41 -7.06
CA TYR A 804 -13.22 5.50 -6.04
C TYR A 804 -12.28 5.27 -4.85
N VAL A 805 -11.12 5.94 -4.81
CA VAL A 805 -10.20 5.94 -3.66
C VAL A 805 -9.67 7.34 -3.39
N VAL A 806 -9.26 7.58 -2.16
CA VAL A 806 -8.73 8.87 -1.73
C VAL A 806 -7.27 9.00 -2.18
N ALA A 807 -6.96 10.10 -2.86
CA ALA A 807 -5.61 10.52 -3.20
C ALA A 807 -4.87 11.10 -1.99
N ALA A 808 -3.57 10.82 -1.84
CA ALA A 808 -2.77 11.47 -0.80
C ALA A 808 -2.70 12.98 -1.01
N ASP A 809 -2.67 13.41 -2.28
CA ASP A 809 -2.48 14.80 -2.63
C ASP A 809 -3.25 15.23 -3.88
N VAL A 810 -3.59 16.52 -3.92
CA VAL A 810 -4.20 17.19 -5.08
C VAL A 810 -3.40 18.47 -5.37
N TYR A 811 -2.97 18.62 -6.62
CA TYR A 811 -2.06 19.68 -7.01
C TYR A 811 -2.76 21.05 -7.05
N ALA A 812 -2.09 22.07 -6.55
CA ALA A 812 -2.53 23.47 -6.56
C ALA A 812 -1.85 24.33 -7.63
N VAL A 813 -0.88 23.76 -8.36
CA VAL A 813 -0.02 24.45 -9.33
C VAL A 813 -0.56 24.36 -10.76
N ALA A 814 -0.60 25.50 -11.48
CA ALA A 814 -0.96 25.52 -12.89
C ALA A 814 0.16 24.90 -13.77
N PRO A 815 -0.17 24.20 -14.88
CA PRO A 815 -1.50 23.91 -15.42
C PRO A 815 -2.08 22.58 -14.90
N HIS A 816 -1.72 22.15 -13.69
CA HIS A 816 -2.10 20.87 -13.10
C HIS A 816 -3.03 21.01 -11.90
N THR A 817 -3.56 22.21 -11.65
CA THR A 817 -4.52 22.48 -10.59
C THR A 817 -5.68 21.49 -10.64
N GLY A 818 -5.97 20.82 -9.51
CA GLY A 818 -7.03 19.82 -9.39
C GLY A 818 -6.63 18.40 -9.79
N ARG A 819 -5.42 18.17 -10.29
CA ARG A 819 -4.92 16.81 -10.59
C ARG A 819 -4.64 16.06 -9.30
N GLY A 820 -5.17 14.85 -9.19
CA GLY A 820 -4.86 13.93 -8.10
C GLY A 820 -3.49 13.29 -8.25
N GLY A 821 -2.83 13.05 -7.13
CA GLY A 821 -1.56 12.36 -7.03
C GLY A 821 -1.60 11.29 -5.95
N TRP A 822 -0.78 10.25 -6.12
CA TRP A 822 -0.50 9.24 -5.09
C TRP A 822 -1.76 8.62 -4.46
N THR A 823 -2.53 7.89 -5.26
CA THR A 823 -3.71 7.15 -4.79
C THR A 823 -3.34 5.88 -4.03
N TRP A 824 -4.34 5.32 -3.32
CA TRP A 824 -4.24 4.12 -2.50
C TRP A 824 -3.35 4.26 -1.26
N TYR A 825 -2.04 4.43 -1.41
CA TYR A 825 -1.07 4.42 -0.30
C TYR A 825 -1.05 5.76 0.45
N THR A 826 -2.10 6.02 1.22
CA THR A 826 -2.21 7.17 2.13
C THR A 826 -3.07 6.86 3.36
N GLY A 827 -2.70 7.43 4.51
CA GLY A 827 -3.53 7.39 5.73
C GLY A 827 -4.79 8.25 5.64
N SER A 828 -4.94 9.06 4.58
CA SER A 828 -6.12 9.90 4.35
C SER A 828 -7.43 9.10 4.31
N ALA A 829 -7.42 7.86 3.79
CA ALA A 829 -8.62 7.04 3.73
C ALA A 829 -9.18 6.71 5.13
N GLY A 830 -8.29 6.29 6.05
CA GLY A 830 -8.65 6.00 7.43
C GLY A 830 -9.13 7.25 8.16
N TRP A 831 -8.43 8.38 8.01
CA TRP A 831 -8.86 9.64 8.61
C TRP A 831 -10.16 10.19 8.02
N MET A 832 -10.40 10.03 6.72
CA MET A 832 -11.65 10.42 6.08
C MET A 832 -12.82 9.57 6.55
N TYR A 833 -12.61 8.27 6.77
CA TYR A 833 -13.60 7.39 7.39
C TYR A 833 -13.96 7.89 8.80
N ARG A 834 -12.96 8.23 9.60
CA ARG A 834 -13.18 8.81 10.95
C ARG A 834 -13.89 10.16 10.89
N LEU A 835 -13.50 11.05 9.99
CA LEU A 835 -14.19 12.33 9.77
C LEU A 835 -15.67 12.09 9.51
N LEU A 836 -15.98 11.16 8.61
CA LEU A 836 -17.34 10.91 8.20
C LEU A 836 -18.17 10.23 9.31
N ILE A 837 -17.70 9.10 9.83
CA ILE A 837 -18.43 8.28 10.80
C ILE A 837 -18.45 8.93 12.19
N GLU A 838 -17.31 9.34 12.72
CA GLU A 838 -17.18 9.76 14.13
C GLU A 838 -17.45 11.25 14.32
N THR A 839 -17.05 12.08 13.36
CA THR A 839 -17.13 13.54 13.50
C THR A 839 -18.39 14.09 12.86
N LEU A 840 -18.67 13.81 11.58
CA LEU A 840 -19.83 14.38 10.87
C LEU A 840 -21.13 13.66 11.24
N LEU A 841 -21.17 12.34 11.08
CA LEU A 841 -22.34 11.53 11.47
C LEU A 841 -22.40 11.29 12.98
N GLY A 842 -21.27 11.44 13.68
CA GLY A 842 -21.26 11.52 15.14
C GLY A 842 -21.33 10.17 15.86
N VAL A 843 -20.96 9.07 15.22
CA VAL A 843 -21.03 7.72 15.79
C VAL A 843 -19.76 7.40 16.56
N ASN A 844 -19.86 7.32 17.89
CA ASN A 844 -18.70 7.12 18.75
C ASN A 844 -18.91 5.92 19.68
N LEU A 845 -18.08 4.89 19.54
CA LEU A 845 -18.12 3.70 20.40
C LEU A 845 -17.40 3.98 21.73
N GLU A 846 -18.04 3.62 22.85
CA GLU A 846 -17.54 3.75 24.22
C GLU A 846 -17.81 2.43 24.97
N GLY A 847 -17.00 1.41 24.71
CA GLY A 847 -17.15 0.07 25.28
C GLY A 847 -18.38 -0.65 24.75
N ASP A 848 -19.36 -0.86 25.62
CA ASP A 848 -20.67 -1.44 25.30
C ASP A 848 -21.73 -0.37 25.05
N ARG A 849 -21.33 0.87 24.73
CA ARG A 849 -22.24 1.98 24.50
C ARG A 849 -21.91 2.73 23.22
N LEU A 850 -22.93 3.26 22.56
CA LEU A 850 -22.80 4.12 21.39
C LEU A 850 -23.25 5.53 21.74
N ARG A 851 -22.33 6.49 21.67
CA ARG A 851 -22.63 7.92 21.77
C ARG A 851 -22.90 8.48 20.38
N LEU A 852 -24.01 9.21 20.25
CA LEU A 852 -24.43 9.83 19.00
C LEU A 852 -24.36 11.35 19.13
N THR A 853 -23.55 12.01 18.31
CA THR A 853 -23.40 13.48 18.25
C THR A 853 -23.43 13.96 16.79
N PRO A 854 -24.58 13.82 16.10
CA PRO A 854 -24.66 14.10 14.67
C PRO A 854 -24.50 15.59 14.36
N ARG A 855 -23.77 15.90 13.28
CA ARG A 855 -23.54 17.27 12.79
C ARG A 855 -24.15 17.44 11.42
N MET A 856 -25.48 17.42 11.32
CA MET A 856 -26.19 17.48 10.04
C MET A 856 -26.10 18.87 9.38
N PRO A 857 -25.94 18.94 8.05
CA PRO A 857 -26.10 20.18 7.30
C PRO A 857 -27.59 20.53 7.22
N LYS A 858 -27.93 21.82 7.06
CA LYS A 858 -29.33 22.29 7.07
C LYS A 858 -30.20 21.64 6.00
N SER A 859 -29.61 21.20 4.90
CA SER A 859 -30.31 20.53 3.79
C SER A 859 -30.81 19.12 4.13
N TRP A 860 -30.29 18.49 5.20
CA TRP A 860 -30.68 17.13 5.57
C TRP A 860 -31.75 17.14 6.67
N ASN A 861 -32.87 16.46 6.42
CA ASN A 861 -33.93 16.27 7.40
C ASN A 861 -33.75 14.98 8.21
N SER A 862 -33.22 13.92 7.58
CA SER A 862 -32.95 12.66 8.23
C SER A 862 -31.91 11.83 7.47
N TYR A 863 -31.29 10.89 8.17
CA TYR A 863 -30.48 9.82 7.58
C TYR A 863 -30.50 8.59 8.50
N LYS A 864 -30.01 7.45 7.99
CA LYS A 864 -29.97 6.19 8.74
C LYS A 864 -28.55 5.64 8.83
N ILE A 865 -28.31 4.88 9.90
CA ILE A 865 -27.09 4.13 10.14
C ILE A 865 -27.49 2.71 10.55
N HIS A 866 -26.97 1.71 9.86
CA HIS A 866 -27.02 0.31 10.25
C HIS A 866 -25.67 -0.03 10.89
N TYR A 867 -25.68 -0.21 12.21
CA TYR A 867 -24.47 -0.44 13.00
C TYR A 867 -24.47 -1.86 13.55
N ARG A 868 -23.45 -2.66 13.19
CA ARG A 868 -23.29 -4.03 13.70
C ARG A 868 -22.35 -4.03 14.91
N TYR A 869 -22.91 -4.18 16.09
CA TYR A 869 -22.14 -4.49 17.29
C TYR A 869 -22.00 -6.00 17.43
N ARG A 870 -20.80 -6.54 17.18
CA ARG A 870 -20.54 -7.98 17.16
C ARG A 870 -21.49 -8.71 16.19
N GLN A 871 -22.47 -9.47 16.67
CA GLN A 871 -23.45 -10.18 15.82
C GLN A 871 -24.83 -9.50 15.78
N THR A 872 -24.98 -8.37 16.49
CA THR A 872 -26.27 -7.70 16.70
C THR A 872 -26.32 -6.40 15.91
N VAL A 873 -27.44 -6.15 15.21
CA VAL A 873 -27.60 -5.01 14.30
C VAL A 873 -28.52 -3.96 14.92
N TYR A 874 -28.06 -2.71 14.91
CA TYR A 874 -28.81 -1.53 15.35
C TYR A 874 -29.19 -0.70 14.13
N HIS A 875 -30.48 -0.47 13.93
CA HIS A 875 -31.04 0.40 12.91
C HIS A 875 -31.28 1.78 13.53
N ILE A 876 -30.36 2.71 13.28
CA ILE A 876 -30.35 4.04 13.89
C ILE A 876 -30.91 5.03 12.88
N THR A 877 -32.03 5.68 13.21
CA THR A 877 -32.59 6.79 12.44
C THR A 877 -32.31 8.10 13.16
N ILE A 878 -31.69 9.04 12.46
CA ILE A 878 -31.38 10.37 12.96
C ILE A 878 -32.24 11.36 12.18
N SER A 879 -33.04 12.17 12.85
CA SER A 879 -33.93 13.15 12.22
C SER A 879 -33.89 14.50 12.93
N ARG A 880 -34.19 15.57 12.20
CA ARG A 880 -34.42 16.88 12.82
C ARG A 880 -35.75 16.90 13.58
N LEU A 881 -35.80 17.65 14.67
CA LEU A 881 -37.04 17.99 15.36
C LEU A 881 -37.84 19.00 14.53
N ASP A 882 -39.16 18.82 14.49
CA ASP A 882 -40.06 19.84 13.96
C ASP A 882 -39.96 21.12 14.80
N ALA A 883 -40.09 22.29 14.17
CA ALA A 883 -39.91 23.60 14.83
C ALA A 883 -40.83 23.82 16.05
N ASP A 884 -41.94 23.09 16.14
CA ASP A 884 -42.95 23.17 17.21
C ASP A 884 -42.78 22.08 18.31
N ALA A 885 -41.84 21.14 18.15
CA ALA A 885 -41.56 20.10 19.14
C ALA A 885 -40.50 20.60 20.15
N GLY A 886 -40.81 20.51 21.45
CA GLY A 886 -40.05 21.17 22.53
C GLY A 886 -38.51 20.98 22.57
N ASP A 887 -37.86 21.81 23.38
CA ASP A 887 -36.42 22.20 23.33
C ASP A 887 -35.33 21.11 23.57
N ALA A 888 -35.64 19.81 23.62
CA ALA A 888 -34.65 18.79 24.01
C ALA A 888 -34.56 17.60 23.02
N ASP A 889 -33.33 17.23 22.67
CA ASP A 889 -33.03 16.01 21.90
C ASP A 889 -33.71 14.78 22.52
N GLN A 890 -34.24 13.90 21.68
CA GLN A 890 -34.93 12.68 22.13
C GLN A 890 -34.23 11.44 21.57
N LEU A 891 -33.73 10.59 22.46
CA LEU A 891 -33.14 9.30 22.12
C LEU A 891 -34.06 8.15 22.59
N LEU A 892 -34.47 7.29 21.67
CA LEU A 892 -35.28 6.11 21.94
C LEU A 892 -34.54 4.84 21.50
N LEU A 893 -34.67 3.78 22.29
CA LEU A 893 -34.24 2.41 21.95
C LEU A 893 -35.46 1.51 22.04
N ASP A 894 -35.82 0.85 20.94
CA ASP A 894 -37.00 -0.01 20.81
C ASP A 894 -38.30 0.66 21.31
N GLY A 895 -38.46 1.94 20.95
CA GLY A 895 -39.60 2.78 21.33
C GLY A 895 -39.57 3.31 22.77
N LYS A 896 -38.56 2.98 23.57
CA LYS A 896 -38.42 3.47 24.96
C LYS A 896 -37.41 4.60 25.03
N LYS A 897 -37.81 5.73 25.64
CA LYS A 897 -36.94 6.89 25.84
C LYS A 897 -35.79 6.53 26.79
N LEU A 898 -34.56 6.82 26.37
CA LEU A 898 -33.37 6.68 27.20
C LEU A 898 -33.16 7.96 28.02
N ALA A 899 -32.75 7.80 29.29
CA ALA A 899 -32.39 8.92 30.17
C ALA A 899 -30.98 9.46 29.88
N GLU A 900 -30.10 8.59 29.39
CA GLU A 900 -28.72 8.90 29.04
C GLU A 900 -28.60 9.22 27.55
N LYS A 901 -27.59 10.01 27.16
CA LYS A 901 -27.30 10.38 25.76
C LYS A 901 -26.49 9.30 25.01
N THR A 902 -26.59 8.05 25.44
CA THR A 902 -25.85 6.91 24.87
C THR A 902 -26.77 5.71 24.72
N VAL A 903 -26.60 4.96 23.63
CA VAL A 903 -27.33 3.71 23.36
C VAL A 903 -26.55 2.55 23.98
N PRO A 904 -27.13 1.76 24.90
CA PRO A 904 -26.51 0.52 25.35
C PRO A 904 -26.50 -0.52 24.23
N LEU A 905 -25.36 -1.16 24.01
CA LEU A 905 -25.14 -2.19 23.01
C LEU A 905 -25.10 -3.56 23.70
N VAL A 906 -25.88 -4.50 23.18
CA VAL A 906 -25.93 -5.89 23.61
C VAL A 906 -25.65 -6.80 22.42
N ASP A 907 -25.16 -8.01 22.69
CA ASP A 907 -24.89 -9.01 21.64
C ASP A 907 -25.87 -10.17 21.74
N ASP A 908 -27.16 -9.88 21.65
CA ASP A 908 -28.26 -10.84 21.83
C ASP A 908 -28.79 -11.42 20.51
N ARG A 909 -28.23 -10.98 19.36
CA ARG A 909 -28.58 -11.37 17.99
C ARG A 909 -30.00 -10.97 17.56
N HIS A 910 -30.62 -10.00 18.25
CA HIS A 910 -31.87 -9.39 17.82
C HIS A 910 -31.61 -8.04 17.15
N GLU A 911 -32.43 -7.67 16.17
CA GLU A 911 -32.35 -6.34 15.60
C GLU A 911 -32.96 -5.32 16.56
N HIS A 912 -32.27 -4.21 16.79
CA HIS A 912 -32.73 -3.11 17.62
C HIS A 912 -32.98 -1.85 16.79
N SER A 913 -34.03 -1.10 17.14
CA SER A 913 -34.33 0.20 16.52
C SER A 913 -33.92 1.34 17.44
N VAL A 914 -33.17 2.29 16.91
CA VAL A 914 -32.77 3.51 17.63
C VAL A 914 -33.29 4.72 16.88
N GLU A 915 -33.93 5.64 17.60
CA GLU A 915 -34.38 6.91 17.04
C GLU A 915 -33.73 8.05 17.81
N LEU A 916 -33.01 8.92 17.12
CA LEU A 916 -32.46 10.15 17.67
C LEU A 916 -33.05 11.35 16.93
N LYS A 917 -33.82 12.16 17.65
CA LYS A 917 -34.33 13.44 17.16
C LYS A 917 -33.44 14.56 17.70
N VAL A 918 -32.79 15.31 16.81
CA VAL A 918 -31.89 16.42 17.15
C VAL A 918 -32.42 17.74 16.60
N ARG A 919 -32.00 18.85 17.21
CA ARG A 919 -32.35 20.19 16.73
C ARG A 919 -31.72 20.57 15.38
#